data_AF-A0A954U8G3-F1
#
_entry.id   AF-A0A954U8G3-F1
#
_cell.length_a   1.000
_cell.length_b   1.000
_cell.length_c   1.000
_cell.angle_alpha   90.00
_cell.angle_beta   90.00
_cell.angle_gamma   90.00
#
_symmetry.space_group_name_H-M   'P 1'
#
loop_
_entity.id
_entity.type
_entity.pdbx_description
1 polymer ?
#
loop_
_entity_poly.entity_id
_entity_poly.type
_entity_poly.pdbx_seq_one_letter_code
_entity_poly.pdbx_strand_id
1 'polypeptide(L)'
;CWESEDELYNDGSAFKLTCRDHRGVIVTLIADNYFGYCKKEVKTQLSYAANLMGLCEEEHAGGVLAFPRFDLGEYFELSSYFPQTNHTYKEVCDNYGELMDISPTGYATDKTYPDIFYLPEDARIYLRRQQIVWNKDGEEHQLKLQPKCTYVLPSGYKVEMIQPQEGRRWRLIGTTAEGTLCHKPCTVSGGGKSEISKSVTDAIITGPIITSDFKNDMLMVEQIIHRGFGGRYKKPREPRRESRPLLSPERSLGSVVRLLTPSPQYTDEYNAWVTSIPRQIRDLVLIVKRFYKPHWGEDWRSRFSVDSINGLPGYELKYRTEKLLASYMRVGFEEDHSWRTFDLRKDFYPAVKVQMEDDITASIVVPRDSLEYLHPDLEDSSFKFVRNCEYRLFQRPDEAIVRGYDKTAEMDFSRTGKFFANYEPLTRDDARNMVEDTILFGQFSKPIRKVINAFVKAEKPDYCVATSHPRLVDGRPSQNPRYLQTRPDLQDPRSVYLANLGARLHRRVPLGKTVPFPVNSVMPGRRNNPADHTVGIRPLAVYNPIHYQELPELFMEFTASLTGKSPSTTGAGSEGALTKGPFNAMPPIIDLNNALVSYLITGHSCFTTSAGYIGPKYRFDHDISLLIPDVWSRMFIHERDPRYLYENGYLEKLTDFEHEGQLVQASRLGFRITDKFVRTFFGRVFSDPTTVFNEQMLKPELQSMEDYVDGIDNIVSTQTRIARLYLEDGTIELACPPLKALLTIMAEGSCQGKDIHDDSVRRLFTRESLLESTWYQDRLMARRDVDRRLWKRHVQYLQTTLAQVNYLTQRERDIIAAKLDQARHYLSEIERPAYMSRLKGTIGVDPSVRST
;
A
#
# COMPACT_ATOMS: atom_id res chain seq x y z
N CYS A 1 42.02 -8.50 -13.64
CA CYS A 1 43.48 -8.73 -13.63
C CYS A 1 44.06 -7.97 -12.45
N TRP A 2 45.33 -8.18 -12.15
CA TRP A 2 46.05 -7.35 -11.20
C TRP A 2 47.24 -6.71 -11.93
N GLU A 3 47.60 -5.49 -11.54
CA GLU A 3 48.81 -4.79 -11.98
C GLU A 3 49.99 -5.06 -11.04
N SER A 4 49.71 -5.36 -9.77
CA SER A 4 50.70 -5.77 -8.75
C SER A 4 50.32 -7.05 -7.98
N GLU A 5 51.32 -7.83 -7.55
CA GLU A 5 51.14 -9.13 -6.86
C GLU A 5 50.43 -9.01 -5.50
N ASP A 6 50.45 -7.83 -4.88
CA ASP A 6 49.84 -7.52 -3.59
C ASP A 6 48.37 -7.08 -3.69
N GLU A 7 47.83 -6.94 -4.91
CA GLU A 7 46.42 -6.61 -5.10
C GLU A 7 45.52 -7.71 -4.53
N LEU A 8 44.78 -7.34 -3.49
CA LEU A 8 43.77 -8.21 -2.91
C LEU A 8 42.61 -8.39 -3.88
N TYR A 9 42.05 -9.59 -3.92
CA TYR A 9 40.83 -9.84 -4.70
C TYR A 9 39.73 -8.85 -4.29
N ASN A 10 39.09 -8.21 -5.28
CA ASN A 10 38.06 -7.19 -5.07
C ASN A 10 38.53 -6.04 -4.16
N ASP A 11 39.80 -5.65 -4.26
CA ASP A 11 40.43 -4.58 -3.50
C ASP A 11 40.34 -4.77 -1.97
N GLY A 12 40.27 -6.03 -1.52
CA GLY A 12 40.08 -6.38 -0.10
C GLY A 12 38.68 -6.05 0.44
N SER A 13 37.74 -5.67 -0.42
CA SER A 13 36.36 -5.36 -0.07
C SER A 13 35.46 -6.60 -0.06
N ALA A 14 34.35 -6.52 0.67
CA ALA A 14 33.34 -7.57 0.73
C ALA A 14 32.78 -7.93 -0.67
N PHE A 15 32.59 -9.23 -0.93
CA PHE A 15 31.97 -9.73 -2.15
C PHE A 15 31.13 -10.98 -1.90
N LYS A 16 30.34 -11.36 -2.91
CA LYS A 16 29.75 -12.69 -3.01
C LYS A 16 30.04 -13.30 -4.38
N LEU A 17 30.23 -14.62 -4.42
CA LEU A 17 30.54 -15.36 -5.64
C LEU A 17 29.56 -16.52 -5.78
N THR A 18 28.83 -16.56 -6.91
CA THR A 18 27.72 -17.50 -7.13
C THR A 18 27.99 -18.43 -8.31
N CYS A 19 27.83 -19.73 -8.09
CA CYS A 19 27.81 -20.78 -9.11
C CYS A 19 26.42 -21.42 -9.16
N ARG A 20 25.85 -21.54 -10.36
CA ARG A 20 24.49 -22.04 -10.62
C ARG A 20 24.34 -22.42 -12.09
N ASP A 21 23.37 -23.28 -12.40
CA ASP A 21 22.97 -23.60 -13.78
C ASP A 21 21.53 -24.12 -13.83
N HIS A 22 21.13 -24.82 -14.88
CA HIS A 22 19.77 -25.34 -15.05
C HIS A 22 19.41 -26.54 -14.15
N ARG A 23 20.39 -27.19 -13.50
CA ARG A 23 20.15 -28.39 -12.66
C ARG A 23 19.34 -28.09 -11.40
N GLY A 24 19.16 -26.81 -11.07
CA GLY A 24 18.39 -26.35 -9.91
C GLY A 24 19.21 -26.30 -8.62
N VAL A 25 20.53 -26.15 -8.72
CA VAL A 25 21.44 -26.00 -7.58
C VAL A 25 22.22 -24.69 -7.72
N ILE A 26 22.15 -23.87 -6.68
CA ILE A 26 22.87 -22.60 -6.56
C ILE A 26 23.75 -22.65 -5.31
N VAL A 27 25.01 -22.26 -5.47
CA VAL A 27 26.01 -22.19 -4.39
C VAL A 27 26.59 -20.78 -4.38
N THR A 28 26.55 -20.12 -3.23
CA THR A 28 27.11 -18.78 -3.07
C THR A 28 28.08 -18.75 -1.89
N LEU A 29 29.27 -18.19 -2.13
CA LEU A 29 30.23 -17.81 -1.10
C LEU A 29 30.01 -16.33 -0.75
N ILE A 30 29.99 -15.99 0.54
CA ILE A 30 29.89 -14.61 1.02
C ILE A 30 31.17 -14.32 1.83
N ALA A 31 31.95 -13.36 1.37
CA ALA A 31 33.20 -12.92 1.99
C ALA A 31 32.98 -11.72 2.93
N ASP A 32 31.96 -11.82 3.78
CA ASP A 32 31.60 -10.86 4.84
C ASP A 32 30.59 -11.53 5.79
N ASN A 33 30.48 -11.05 7.02
CA ASN A 33 29.58 -11.63 8.03
C ASN A 33 28.41 -10.71 8.44
N TYR A 34 28.23 -9.57 7.78
CA TYR A 34 27.07 -8.71 8.01
C TYR A 34 25.78 -9.43 7.59
N PHE A 35 24.84 -9.52 8.53
CA PHE A 35 23.58 -10.27 8.41
C PHE A 35 22.73 -9.90 7.19
N GLY A 36 22.88 -8.68 6.66
CA GLY A 36 22.18 -8.24 5.46
C GLY A 36 22.52 -9.08 4.23
N TYR A 37 23.76 -9.54 4.09
CA TYR A 37 24.18 -10.39 2.98
C TYR A 37 23.50 -11.76 3.05
N CYS A 38 23.41 -12.37 4.24
CA CYS A 38 22.69 -13.63 4.42
C CYS A 38 21.21 -13.51 4.02
N LYS A 39 20.52 -12.46 4.49
CA LYS A 39 19.12 -12.19 4.14
C LYS A 39 18.95 -12.07 2.61
N LYS A 40 19.78 -11.26 1.97
CA LYS A 40 19.65 -10.98 0.54
C LYS A 40 20.13 -12.13 -0.34
N GLU A 41 20.98 -13.01 0.16
CA GLU A 41 21.34 -14.22 -0.58
C GLU A 41 20.22 -15.27 -0.58
N VAL A 42 19.46 -15.40 0.51
CA VAL A 42 18.21 -16.18 0.49
C VAL A 42 17.24 -15.62 -0.57
N LYS A 43 17.12 -14.29 -0.67
CA LYS A 43 16.34 -13.62 -1.73
C LYS A 43 16.81 -14.03 -3.12
N THR A 44 18.12 -14.02 -3.36
CA THR A 44 18.72 -14.44 -4.65
C THR A 44 18.43 -15.89 -5.00
N GLN A 45 18.53 -16.80 -4.03
CA GLN A 45 18.23 -18.22 -4.26
C GLN A 45 16.74 -18.47 -4.50
N LEU A 46 15.85 -17.74 -3.82
CA LEU A 46 14.41 -17.77 -4.09
C LEU A 46 14.09 -17.25 -5.50
N SER A 47 14.73 -16.17 -5.94
CA SER A 47 14.59 -15.65 -7.30
C SER A 47 15.04 -16.67 -8.35
N TYR A 48 16.18 -17.31 -8.11
CA TYR A 48 16.68 -18.39 -8.98
C TYR A 48 15.69 -19.57 -9.04
N ALA A 49 15.15 -20.00 -7.89
CA ALA A 49 14.15 -21.06 -7.83
C ALA A 49 12.85 -20.68 -8.56
N ALA A 50 12.35 -19.45 -8.39
CA ALA A 50 11.15 -18.96 -9.07
C ALA A 50 11.31 -18.98 -10.59
N ASN A 51 12.46 -18.51 -11.09
CA ASN A 51 12.76 -18.49 -12.52
C ASN A 51 12.81 -19.87 -13.16
N LEU A 52 13.40 -20.87 -12.47
CA LEU A 52 13.46 -22.24 -12.99
C LEU A 52 12.14 -22.99 -12.86
N MET A 53 11.39 -22.74 -11.79
CA MET A 53 10.12 -23.42 -11.53
C MET A 53 9.00 -22.90 -12.46
N GLY A 54 9.00 -21.61 -12.76
CA GLY A 54 7.89 -20.94 -13.44
C GLY A 54 6.66 -20.79 -12.54
N LEU A 55 5.59 -20.24 -13.12
CA LEU A 55 4.31 -19.86 -12.50
C LEU A 55 4.39 -18.80 -11.41
N CYS A 56 5.56 -18.56 -10.84
CA CYS A 56 5.77 -17.64 -9.74
C CYS A 56 6.86 -16.62 -10.05
N GLU A 57 6.85 -15.55 -9.26
CA GLU A 57 7.85 -14.51 -9.28
C GLU A 57 8.40 -14.34 -7.85
N GLU A 58 9.69 -14.02 -7.74
CA GLU A 58 10.24 -13.43 -6.53
C GLU A 58 10.27 -11.92 -6.74
N GLU A 59 9.77 -11.14 -5.80
CA GLU A 59 9.64 -9.70 -5.94
C GLU A 59 10.27 -8.94 -4.78
N HIS A 60 10.93 -7.84 -5.10
CA HIS A 60 11.32 -6.83 -4.13
C HIS A 60 10.17 -5.84 -3.94
N ALA A 61 9.22 -6.22 -3.09
CA ALA A 61 7.94 -5.53 -2.98
C ALA A 61 7.45 -5.40 -1.54
N GLY A 62 6.79 -4.28 -1.26
CA GLY A 62 5.99 -4.06 -0.06
C GLY A 62 4.50 -4.15 -0.41
N GLY A 63 3.63 -4.34 0.59
CA GLY A 63 2.22 -4.56 0.29
C GLY A 63 1.33 -4.57 1.52
N VAL A 64 0.10 -4.11 1.33
CA VAL A 64 -0.86 -3.92 2.41
C VAL A 64 -2.29 -4.22 1.95
N LEU A 65 -3.03 -4.96 2.76
CA LEU A 65 -4.48 -5.07 2.66
C LEU A 65 -5.09 -3.98 3.54
N ALA A 66 -5.63 -2.93 2.91
CA ALA A 66 -6.16 -1.74 3.58
C ALA A 66 -7.70 -1.77 3.63
N PHE A 67 -8.26 -1.64 4.83
CA PHE A 67 -9.70 -1.59 5.09
C PHE A 67 -10.12 -0.17 5.48
N PRO A 68 -10.91 0.53 4.65
CA PRO A 68 -11.43 1.85 4.99
C PRO A 68 -12.12 1.87 6.35
N ARG A 69 -11.80 2.92 7.12
CA ARG A 69 -12.48 3.22 8.38
C ARG A 69 -13.14 4.58 8.34
N PHE A 70 -14.19 4.69 9.14
CA PHE A 70 -15.01 5.87 9.26
C PHE A 70 -15.26 6.19 10.73
N ASP A 71 -15.14 7.45 11.10
CA ASP A 71 -15.77 7.95 12.30
C ASP A 71 -17.28 7.91 12.04
N LEU A 72 -18.05 7.26 12.91
CA LEU A 72 -19.51 7.12 12.82
C LEU A 72 -20.25 8.04 13.83
N GLY A 73 -19.50 8.69 14.72
CA GLY A 73 -20.03 9.63 15.70
C GLY A 73 -20.62 8.91 16.90
N GLU A 74 -21.84 9.27 17.28
CA GLU A 74 -22.49 8.80 18.52
C GLU A 74 -23.66 7.83 18.30
N TYR A 75 -24.08 7.64 17.04
CA TYR A 75 -25.18 6.75 16.64
C TYR A 75 -24.85 6.12 15.30
N PHE A 76 -25.09 4.81 15.18
CA PHE A 76 -24.90 4.09 13.92
C PHE A 76 -25.98 3.03 13.71
N GLU A 77 -26.43 2.92 12.46
CA GLU A 77 -27.31 1.89 11.94
C GLU A 77 -26.93 1.69 10.47
N LEU A 78 -26.65 0.45 10.05
CA LEU A 78 -26.05 0.20 8.73
C LEU A 78 -26.99 0.56 7.58
N SER A 79 -28.30 0.30 7.73
CA SER A 79 -29.37 0.58 6.77
C SER A 79 -29.39 2.05 6.31
N SER A 80 -28.98 2.97 7.20
CA SER A 80 -28.90 4.42 6.91
C SER A 80 -27.80 4.77 5.91
N TYR A 81 -26.82 3.89 5.69
CA TYR A 81 -25.66 4.13 4.83
C TYR A 81 -25.58 3.17 3.64
N PHE A 82 -26.06 1.94 3.80
CA PHE A 82 -26.09 0.90 2.78
C PHE A 82 -27.52 0.36 2.68
N PRO A 83 -28.39 0.97 1.85
CA PRO A 83 -29.82 0.69 1.83
C PRO A 83 -30.19 -0.74 1.40
N GLN A 84 -29.24 -1.54 0.90
CA GLN A 84 -29.44 -2.92 0.50
C GLN A 84 -28.21 -3.78 0.84
N THR A 85 -28.16 -4.32 2.05
CA THR A 85 -27.35 -5.52 2.34
C THR A 85 -28.32 -6.68 2.53
N ASN A 86 -28.27 -7.69 1.66
CA ASN A 86 -29.16 -8.85 1.72
C ASN A 86 -28.67 -9.94 2.71
N HIS A 87 -27.63 -9.64 3.49
CA HIS A 87 -27.09 -10.52 4.52
C HIS A 87 -27.95 -10.45 5.78
N THR A 88 -28.31 -11.59 6.33
CA THR A 88 -29.12 -11.68 7.56
C THR A 88 -28.37 -12.39 8.67
N TYR A 89 -28.70 -12.08 9.92
CA TYR A 89 -28.16 -12.74 11.09
C TYR A 89 -28.45 -14.24 11.10
N LYS A 90 -29.66 -14.61 10.67
CA LYS A 90 -30.07 -16.01 10.52
C LYS A 90 -29.13 -16.74 9.56
N GLU A 91 -28.88 -16.17 8.39
CA GLU A 91 -27.94 -16.74 7.41
C GLU A 91 -26.53 -16.90 8.01
N VAL A 92 -26.05 -15.92 8.77
CA VAL A 92 -24.74 -15.99 9.43
C VAL A 92 -24.71 -17.12 10.48
N CYS A 93 -25.75 -17.28 11.29
CA CYS A 93 -25.84 -18.37 12.25
C CYS A 93 -25.90 -19.74 11.56
N ASP A 94 -26.70 -19.87 10.50
CA ASP A 94 -26.87 -21.11 9.74
C ASP A 94 -25.55 -21.55 9.09
N ASN A 95 -24.78 -20.61 8.53
CA ASN A 95 -23.53 -20.90 7.81
C ASN A 95 -22.28 -20.95 8.68
N TYR A 96 -22.27 -20.22 9.81
CA TYR A 96 -21.07 -19.98 10.61
C TYR A 96 -21.24 -20.25 12.10
N GLY A 97 -22.34 -20.89 12.52
CA GLY A 97 -22.62 -21.22 13.92
C GLY A 97 -21.50 -21.96 14.65
N GLU A 98 -20.65 -22.70 13.93
CA GLU A 98 -19.46 -23.33 14.52
C GLU A 98 -18.48 -22.32 15.14
N LEU A 99 -18.38 -21.11 14.60
CA LEU A 99 -17.45 -20.06 15.07
C LEU A 99 -17.94 -19.33 16.34
N MET A 100 -19.21 -19.50 16.71
CA MET A 100 -19.85 -18.61 17.67
C MET A 100 -20.74 -19.33 18.69
N ASP A 101 -20.85 -18.75 19.87
CA ASP A 101 -21.83 -19.12 20.89
C ASP A 101 -23.06 -18.23 20.72
N ILE A 102 -24.15 -18.81 20.19
CA ILE A 102 -25.38 -18.09 19.85
C ILE A 102 -26.20 -17.85 21.12
N SER A 103 -26.49 -16.58 21.40
CA SER A 103 -27.37 -16.19 22.50
C SER A 103 -28.84 -16.34 22.12
N PRO A 104 -29.70 -16.83 23.03
CA PRO A 104 -31.16 -16.82 22.86
C PRO A 104 -31.73 -15.43 22.58
N THR A 105 -31.05 -14.35 22.99
CA THR A 105 -31.52 -12.96 22.79
C THR A 105 -31.21 -12.36 21.41
N GLY A 106 -30.59 -13.12 20.49
CA GLY A 106 -30.43 -12.67 19.10
C GLY A 106 -29.10 -11.98 18.77
N TYR A 107 -28.03 -12.32 19.48
CA TYR A 107 -26.65 -12.00 19.11
C TYR A 107 -25.78 -13.25 19.34
N ALA A 108 -24.51 -13.23 18.91
CA ALA A 108 -23.58 -14.33 19.23
C ALA A 108 -22.22 -13.79 19.65
N THR A 109 -21.47 -14.59 20.40
CA THR A 109 -20.09 -14.27 20.81
C THR A 109 -19.13 -15.19 20.07
N ASP A 110 -18.00 -14.66 19.60
CA ASP A 110 -17.00 -15.49 18.93
C ASP A 110 -16.28 -16.43 19.90
N LYS A 111 -16.10 -17.70 19.50
CA LYS A 111 -15.44 -18.71 20.33
C LYS A 111 -13.92 -18.54 20.43
N THR A 112 -13.30 -17.89 19.44
CA THR A 112 -11.84 -17.66 19.43
C THR A 112 -11.50 -16.37 20.17
N TYR A 113 -12.31 -15.33 19.98
CA TYR A 113 -12.11 -14.00 20.56
C TYR A 113 -13.39 -13.54 21.27
N PRO A 114 -13.51 -13.75 22.60
CA PRO A 114 -14.73 -13.45 23.36
C PRO A 114 -15.16 -11.96 23.36
N ASP A 115 -14.31 -11.07 22.88
CA ASP A 115 -14.56 -9.64 22.69
C ASP A 115 -15.14 -9.30 21.30
N ILE A 116 -15.39 -10.31 20.45
CA ILE A 116 -16.07 -10.17 19.15
C ILE A 116 -17.53 -10.62 19.29
N PHE A 117 -18.46 -9.75 18.90
CA PHE A 117 -19.89 -10.02 18.95
C PHE A 117 -20.52 -9.93 17.57
N TYR A 118 -21.30 -10.93 17.18
CA TYR A 118 -22.10 -10.93 15.97
C TYR A 118 -23.46 -10.32 16.29
N LEU A 119 -23.81 -9.26 15.57
CA LEU A 119 -25.06 -8.51 15.74
C LEU A 119 -26.02 -8.79 14.59
N PRO A 120 -27.33 -8.59 14.80
CA PRO A 120 -28.30 -8.64 13.72
C PRO A 120 -28.26 -7.41 12.81
N GLU A 121 -28.81 -7.57 11.60
CA GLU A 121 -28.79 -6.56 10.54
C GLU A 121 -29.50 -5.25 10.89
N ASP A 122 -30.48 -5.29 11.81
CA ASP A 122 -31.25 -4.13 12.28
C ASP A 122 -30.67 -3.49 13.56
N ALA A 123 -29.46 -3.88 13.96
CA ALA A 123 -28.82 -3.36 15.17
C ALA A 123 -28.57 -1.84 15.10
N ARG A 124 -29.04 -1.14 16.13
CA ARG A 124 -28.87 0.30 16.35
C ARG A 124 -27.90 0.52 17.51
N ILE A 125 -26.80 1.20 17.24
CA ILE A 125 -25.68 1.37 18.20
C ILE A 125 -25.67 2.81 18.72
N TYR A 126 -25.84 2.97 20.04
CA TYR A 126 -25.88 4.25 20.74
C TYR A 126 -24.68 4.43 21.67
N LEU A 127 -23.79 5.37 21.34
CA LEU A 127 -22.58 5.63 22.11
C LEU A 127 -22.88 6.22 23.50
N ARG A 128 -23.72 7.26 23.58
CA ARG A 128 -23.96 7.98 24.86
C ARG A 128 -24.68 7.13 25.89
N ARG A 129 -25.63 6.32 25.44
CA ARG A 129 -26.33 5.34 26.30
C ARG A 129 -25.46 4.10 26.55
N GLN A 130 -24.41 3.93 25.75
CA GLN A 130 -23.60 2.72 25.67
C GLN A 130 -24.47 1.47 25.52
N GLN A 131 -25.35 1.49 24.54
CA GLN A 131 -26.34 0.44 24.28
C GLN A 131 -26.35 0.10 22.79
N ILE A 132 -26.53 -1.18 22.51
CA ILE A 132 -26.81 -1.73 21.18
C ILE A 132 -28.19 -2.35 21.31
N VAL A 133 -29.11 -2.02 20.41
CA VAL A 133 -30.49 -2.52 20.45
C VAL A 133 -30.91 -3.07 19.10
N TRP A 134 -31.73 -4.10 19.10
CA TRP A 134 -32.25 -4.75 17.90
C TRP A 134 -33.60 -5.40 18.21
N ASN A 135 -34.35 -5.79 17.17
CA ASN A 135 -35.60 -6.51 17.35
C ASN A 135 -35.40 -7.99 17.07
N LYS A 136 -36.02 -8.84 17.88
CA LYS A 136 -36.16 -10.27 17.62
C LYS A 136 -37.57 -10.70 18.00
N ASP A 137 -38.26 -11.37 17.09
CA ASP A 137 -39.62 -11.90 17.31
C ASP A 137 -40.64 -10.85 17.82
N GLY A 138 -40.44 -9.57 17.44
CA GLY A 138 -41.29 -8.45 17.87
C GLY A 138 -40.91 -7.82 19.22
N GLU A 139 -39.89 -8.35 19.91
CA GLU A 139 -39.36 -7.81 21.17
C GLU A 139 -38.03 -7.08 20.94
N GLU A 140 -37.85 -5.92 21.61
CA GLU A 140 -36.58 -5.18 21.57
C GLU A 140 -35.60 -5.77 22.59
N HIS A 141 -34.44 -6.22 22.12
CA HIS A 141 -33.35 -6.70 22.96
C HIS A 141 -32.21 -5.68 22.97
N GLN A 142 -31.34 -5.80 23.99
CA GLN A 142 -30.19 -4.91 24.14
C GLN A 142 -28.92 -5.63 24.59
N LEU A 143 -27.78 -5.05 24.19
CA LEU A 143 -26.43 -5.39 24.66
C LEU A 143 -25.71 -4.12 25.10
N LYS A 144 -24.87 -4.22 26.13
CA LYS A 144 -24.03 -3.10 26.56
C LYS A 144 -22.91 -2.86 25.54
N LEU A 145 -22.77 -1.61 25.07
CA LEU A 145 -21.62 -1.19 24.27
C LEU A 145 -20.39 -1.04 25.18
N GLN A 146 -19.30 -1.72 24.86
CA GLN A 146 -18.08 -1.75 25.67
C GLN A 146 -16.84 -1.39 24.82
N PRO A 147 -15.83 -0.72 25.41
CA PRO A 147 -14.56 -0.51 24.75
C PRO A 147 -13.81 -1.84 24.59
N LYS A 148 -12.92 -1.92 23.60
CA LYS A 148 -12.13 -3.13 23.24
C LYS A 148 -12.95 -4.30 22.70
N CYS A 149 -14.25 -4.14 22.52
CA CYS A 149 -15.09 -5.10 21.81
C CYS A 149 -15.27 -4.69 20.35
N THR A 150 -15.38 -5.69 19.46
CA THR A 150 -15.69 -5.46 18.03
C THR A 150 -17.04 -6.09 17.71
N TYR A 151 -17.95 -5.27 17.21
CA TYR A 151 -19.30 -5.69 16.85
C TYR A 151 -19.40 -5.88 15.34
N VAL A 152 -19.70 -7.10 14.89
CA VAL A 152 -19.70 -7.50 13.48
C VAL A 152 -21.13 -7.69 13.01
N LEU A 153 -21.52 -6.95 11.98
CA LEU A 153 -22.83 -7.08 11.33
C LEU A 153 -22.81 -8.19 10.27
N PRO A 154 -23.98 -8.68 9.81
CA PRO A 154 -24.04 -9.80 8.87
C PRO A 154 -23.35 -9.54 7.52
N SER A 155 -23.26 -8.27 7.12
CA SER A 155 -22.52 -7.83 5.92
C SER A 155 -20.99 -7.92 6.04
N GLY A 156 -20.48 -8.25 7.23
CA GLY A 156 -19.06 -8.24 7.59
C GLY A 156 -18.55 -6.89 8.08
N TYR A 157 -19.39 -5.83 8.07
CA TYR A 157 -19.04 -4.50 8.57
C TYR A 157 -18.83 -4.54 10.09
N LYS A 158 -17.80 -3.84 10.57
CA LYS A 158 -17.38 -3.89 11.98
C LYS A 158 -17.56 -2.51 12.62
N VAL A 159 -17.99 -2.49 13.88
CA VAL A 159 -18.13 -1.27 14.68
C VAL A 159 -17.41 -1.44 16.00
N GLU A 160 -16.70 -0.40 16.43
CA GLU A 160 -15.95 -0.36 17.68
C GLU A 160 -16.20 0.95 18.43
N MET A 161 -16.17 0.91 19.76
CA MET A 161 -16.16 2.11 20.61
C MET A 161 -14.70 2.46 20.95
N ILE A 162 -14.22 3.60 20.45
CA ILE A 162 -12.81 4.01 20.58
C ILE A 162 -12.70 5.39 21.20
N GLN A 163 -11.75 5.53 22.13
CA GLN A 163 -11.22 6.81 22.57
C GLN A 163 -9.88 7.05 21.87
N PRO A 164 -9.80 7.97 20.89
CA PRO A 164 -8.61 8.07 20.05
C PRO A 164 -7.33 8.43 20.84
N GLN A 165 -7.46 9.28 21.86
CA GLN A 165 -6.39 9.65 22.79
C GLN A 165 -6.99 10.06 24.14
N GLU A 166 -6.18 10.02 25.19
CA GLU A 166 -6.56 10.51 26.53
C GLU A 166 -7.02 11.97 26.46
N GLY A 167 -8.10 12.31 27.17
CA GLY A 167 -8.72 13.63 27.11
C GLY A 167 -9.56 13.90 25.86
N ARG A 168 -9.59 13.00 24.86
CA ARG A 168 -10.52 13.09 23.71
C ARG A 168 -11.82 12.34 24.00
N ARG A 169 -12.89 12.77 23.32
CA ARG A 169 -14.20 12.11 23.39
C ARG A 169 -14.17 10.71 22.77
N TRP A 170 -15.01 9.83 23.30
CA TRP A 170 -15.33 8.53 22.70
C TRP A 170 -16.09 8.70 21.39
N ARG A 171 -15.92 7.77 20.46
CA ARG A 171 -16.60 7.73 19.16
C ARG A 171 -16.85 6.28 18.73
N LEU A 172 -17.88 6.08 17.92
CA LEU A 172 -18.05 4.84 17.16
C LEU A 172 -17.17 4.89 15.92
N ILE A 173 -16.38 3.85 15.66
CA ILE A 173 -15.57 3.70 14.46
C ILE A 173 -16.05 2.49 13.68
N GLY A 174 -16.32 2.68 12.41
CA GLY A 174 -16.72 1.65 11.48
C GLY A 174 -15.56 1.20 10.60
N THR A 175 -15.50 -0.09 10.27
CA THR A 175 -14.52 -0.68 9.35
C THR A 175 -15.25 -1.54 8.32
N THR A 176 -14.93 -1.37 7.04
CA THR A 176 -15.56 -2.14 5.96
C THR A 176 -15.24 -3.63 6.04
N ALA A 177 -16.11 -4.44 5.45
CA ALA A 177 -15.91 -5.89 5.36
C ALA A 177 -14.79 -6.27 4.39
N GLU A 178 -14.70 -5.52 3.28
CA GLU A 178 -13.74 -5.73 2.20
C GLU A 178 -12.57 -4.76 2.29
N GLY A 179 -11.39 -5.28 1.93
CA GLY A 179 -10.14 -4.53 1.89
C GLY A 179 -9.60 -4.42 0.47
N THR A 180 -8.66 -3.51 0.26
CA THR A 180 -7.93 -3.36 -1.00
C THR A 180 -6.48 -3.72 -0.79
N LEU A 181 -6.00 -4.73 -1.52
CA LEU A 181 -4.60 -5.11 -1.51
C LEU A 181 -3.81 -4.22 -2.48
N CYS A 182 -3.07 -3.27 -1.91
CA CYS A 182 -2.13 -2.43 -2.63
C CYS A 182 -0.74 -3.09 -2.59
N HIS A 183 -0.19 -3.40 -3.75
CA HIS A 183 1.11 -4.03 -3.96
C HIS A 183 2.10 -2.99 -4.51
N LYS A 184 3.29 -2.87 -3.93
CA LYS A 184 4.31 -1.86 -4.24
C LYS A 184 5.63 -2.52 -4.63
N PRO A 185 5.75 -3.04 -5.86
CA PRO A 185 6.95 -3.67 -6.37
C PRO A 185 7.94 -2.64 -6.91
N CYS A 186 9.12 -3.10 -7.35
CA CYS A 186 10.09 -2.37 -8.17
C CYS A 186 10.37 -0.94 -7.66
N THR A 187 10.44 -0.78 -6.35
CA THR A 187 10.54 0.52 -5.68
C THR A 187 11.96 0.69 -5.17
N VAL A 188 12.70 1.61 -5.79
CA VAL A 188 14.10 1.92 -5.41
C VAL A 188 14.21 2.34 -3.95
N SER A 189 15.42 2.27 -3.40
CA SER A 189 15.71 2.73 -2.04
C SER A 189 15.29 4.19 -1.84
N GLY A 190 14.44 4.42 -0.83
CA GLY A 190 13.81 5.71 -0.56
C GLY A 190 12.63 6.08 -1.50
N GLY A 191 12.13 5.15 -2.30
CA GLY A 191 10.84 5.25 -2.99
C GLY A 191 9.64 4.89 -2.09
N GLY A 192 9.89 4.56 -0.82
CA GLY A 192 8.85 4.31 0.18
C GLY A 192 8.14 2.96 0.02
N LYS A 193 8.88 1.88 -0.24
CA LYS A 193 8.36 0.50 -0.33
C LYS A 193 7.58 0.08 0.92
N SER A 194 8.22 0.10 2.08
CA SER A 194 7.61 -0.34 3.34
C SER A 194 6.56 0.64 3.89
N GLU A 195 6.62 1.90 3.46
CA GLU A 195 5.69 2.97 3.86
C GLU A 195 4.24 2.65 3.51
N ILE A 196 4.00 1.86 2.46
CA ILE A 196 2.65 1.46 2.08
C ILE A 196 1.91 0.77 3.23
N SER A 197 2.63 -0.01 4.03
CA SER A 197 2.09 -0.77 5.16
C SER A 197 2.12 -0.03 6.50
N LYS A 198 2.83 1.10 6.60
CA LYS A 198 2.90 1.90 7.83
C LYS A 198 1.60 2.66 8.08
N SER A 199 1.32 2.89 9.36
CA SER A 199 0.13 3.63 9.79
C SER A 199 0.28 5.12 9.49
N VAL A 200 -0.76 5.74 8.92
CA VAL A 200 -0.82 7.21 8.79
C VAL A 200 -1.09 7.90 10.14
N THR A 201 -1.43 7.15 11.18
CA THR A 201 -1.83 7.71 12.48
C THR A 201 -0.73 8.57 13.12
N ASP A 202 0.54 8.19 12.94
CA ASP A 202 1.67 8.97 13.47
C ASP A 202 1.89 10.29 12.71
N ALA A 203 1.36 10.42 11.49
CA ALA A 203 1.34 11.67 10.71
C ALA A 203 0.11 12.56 11.01
N ILE A 204 -0.80 12.11 11.87
CA ILE A 204 -2.01 12.86 12.24
C ILE A 204 -1.77 13.64 13.54
N ILE A 205 -1.93 14.96 13.45
CA ILE A 205 -1.94 15.88 14.58
C ILE A 205 -3.37 16.33 14.87
N THR A 206 -3.60 16.87 16.06
CA THR A 206 -4.93 17.32 16.47
C THR A 206 -4.87 18.72 17.04
N GLY A 207 -5.83 19.55 16.69
CA GLY A 207 -5.95 20.92 17.19
C GLY A 207 -7.39 21.30 17.51
N PRO A 208 -7.60 22.35 18.33
CA PRO A 208 -8.93 22.89 18.57
C PRO A 208 -9.53 23.44 17.28
N ILE A 209 -10.85 23.40 17.19
CA ILE A 209 -11.57 24.11 16.13
C ILE A 209 -11.76 25.55 16.59
N ILE A 210 -11.20 26.49 15.86
CA ILE A 210 -11.16 27.90 16.24
C ILE A 210 -12.26 28.67 15.51
N THR A 211 -12.98 29.52 16.24
CA THR A 211 -13.94 30.50 15.73
C THR A 211 -13.50 31.87 16.22
N SER A 212 -13.38 32.83 15.32
CA SER A 212 -12.94 34.20 15.64
C SER A 212 -14.07 35.01 16.29
N ASP A 213 -15.30 34.80 15.82
CA ASP A 213 -16.50 35.43 16.36
C ASP A 213 -17.65 34.43 16.25
N PHE A 214 -17.86 33.66 17.32
CA PHE A 214 -18.84 32.58 17.32
C PHE A 214 -20.25 33.02 16.90
N LYS A 215 -20.68 34.24 17.27
CA LYS A 215 -22.03 34.71 16.96
C LYS A 215 -22.17 34.97 15.47
N ASN A 216 -21.23 35.72 14.89
CA ASN A 216 -21.24 36.07 13.47
C ASN A 216 -20.93 34.85 12.59
N ASP A 217 -19.96 34.01 12.98
CA ASP A 217 -19.59 32.80 12.26
C ASP A 217 -20.81 31.86 12.14
N MET A 218 -21.55 31.64 13.23
CA MET A 218 -22.74 30.77 13.22
C MET A 218 -23.92 31.37 12.43
N LEU A 219 -24.01 32.70 12.32
CA LEU A 219 -24.99 33.34 11.42
C LEU A 219 -24.66 33.07 9.95
N MET A 220 -23.38 33.14 9.56
CA MET A 220 -22.96 32.79 8.20
C MET A 220 -23.20 31.31 7.89
N VAL A 221 -22.91 30.42 8.86
CA VAL A 221 -23.19 28.98 8.74
C VAL A 221 -24.67 28.71 8.49
N GLU A 222 -25.55 29.37 9.24
CA GLU A 222 -27.00 29.28 9.10
C GLU A 222 -27.49 29.73 7.72
N GLN A 223 -27.00 30.87 7.23
CA GLN A 223 -27.30 31.36 5.87
C GLN A 223 -26.90 30.36 4.78
N ILE A 224 -25.75 29.70 4.92
CA ILE A 224 -25.29 28.69 3.97
C ILE A 224 -26.18 27.43 4.02
N ILE A 225 -26.58 27.00 5.22
CA ILE A 225 -27.42 25.82 5.44
C ILE A 225 -28.79 25.99 4.77
N HIS A 226 -29.39 27.18 4.88
CA HIS A 226 -30.72 27.47 4.31
C HIS A 226 -30.66 27.86 2.82
N ARG A 227 -29.48 27.98 2.21
CA ARG A 227 -29.35 28.34 0.78
C ARG A 227 -29.89 27.24 -0.15
N GLY A 228 -30.59 27.66 -1.21
CA GLY A 228 -30.97 26.79 -2.32
C GLY A 228 -29.79 26.46 -3.25
N PHE A 229 -29.55 25.17 -3.52
CA PHE A 229 -28.40 24.72 -4.31
C PHE A 229 -28.75 24.27 -5.74
N GLY A 230 -29.98 24.46 -6.20
CA GLY A 230 -30.49 23.93 -7.49
C GLY A 230 -29.81 24.55 -8.72
N GLY A 231 -29.62 25.86 -8.74
CA GLY A 231 -29.11 26.62 -9.90
C GLY A 231 -27.59 26.61 -10.09
N ARG A 232 -26.86 25.71 -9.42
CA ARG A 232 -25.39 25.77 -9.38
C ARG A 232 -24.69 25.36 -10.67
N TYR A 233 -25.29 24.53 -11.51
CA TYR A 233 -24.61 23.96 -12.69
C TYR A 233 -24.75 24.84 -13.93
N LYS A 234 -23.65 24.97 -14.70
CA LYS A 234 -23.68 25.60 -16.04
C LYS A 234 -24.63 24.88 -16.99
N LYS A 235 -24.65 23.54 -16.94
CA LYS A 235 -25.57 22.67 -17.69
C LYS A 235 -26.43 21.89 -16.70
N PRO A 236 -27.67 22.32 -16.41
CA PRO A 236 -28.55 21.60 -15.51
C PRO A 236 -28.91 20.22 -16.07
N ARG A 237 -29.12 19.26 -15.16
CA ARG A 237 -29.55 17.90 -15.52
C ARG A 237 -31.02 17.92 -15.95
N GLU A 238 -31.34 17.22 -17.05
CA GLU A 238 -32.72 17.03 -17.53
C GLU A 238 -33.21 15.60 -17.22
N PRO A 239 -34.41 15.43 -16.63
CA PRO A 239 -35.29 16.48 -16.10
C PRO A 239 -34.69 17.15 -14.86
N ARG A 240 -35.01 18.44 -14.66
CA ARG A 240 -34.57 19.19 -13.47
C ARG A 240 -35.04 18.50 -12.19
N ARG A 241 -34.10 17.98 -11.41
CA ARG A 241 -34.34 17.47 -10.06
C ARG A 241 -34.09 18.58 -9.04
N GLU A 242 -34.99 18.71 -8.07
CA GLU A 242 -34.76 19.61 -6.94
C GLU A 242 -33.50 19.21 -6.15
N SER A 243 -32.77 20.23 -5.68
CA SER A 243 -31.57 20.00 -4.89
C SER A 243 -31.97 19.71 -3.45
N ARG A 244 -31.60 18.53 -2.94
CA ARG A 244 -31.78 18.15 -1.53
C ARG A 244 -31.32 19.27 -0.57
N PRO A 245 -31.97 19.49 0.58
CA PRO A 245 -31.46 20.42 1.61
C PRO A 245 -30.07 20.03 2.13
N LEU A 246 -29.30 20.98 2.68
CA LEU A 246 -27.93 20.73 3.18
C LEU A 246 -27.91 19.67 4.29
N LEU A 247 -28.77 19.86 5.30
CA LEU A 247 -28.84 18.98 6.48
C LEU A 247 -29.65 17.70 6.25
N SER A 248 -30.28 17.52 5.08
CA SER A 248 -31.05 16.31 4.75
C SER A 248 -30.22 15.03 4.96
N PRO A 249 -30.77 14.00 5.64
CA PRO A 249 -30.09 12.70 5.82
C PRO A 249 -29.66 12.06 4.49
N GLU A 250 -30.41 12.30 3.42
CA GLU A 250 -30.10 11.78 2.08
C GLU A 250 -28.90 12.48 1.42
N ARG A 251 -28.47 13.63 1.93
CA ARG A 251 -27.27 14.33 1.46
C ARG A 251 -26.07 13.93 2.30
N SER A 252 -25.13 13.21 1.71
CA SER A 252 -23.89 12.79 2.40
C SER A 252 -22.96 13.98 2.71
N LEU A 253 -22.09 13.81 3.71
CA LEU A 253 -21.06 14.82 4.04
C LEU A 253 -20.15 15.11 2.84
N GLY A 254 -19.70 14.08 2.12
CA GLY A 254 -18.91 14.26 0.90
C GLY A 254 -19.64 15.04 -0.19
N SER A 255 -20.97 14.93 -0.29
CA SER A 255 -21.75 15.77 -1.19
C SER A 255 -21.74 17.25 -0.76
N VAL A 256 -21.72 17.53 0.55
CA VAL A 256 -21.61 18.90 1.08
C VAL A 256 -20.21 19.46 0.85
N VAL A 257 -19.15 18.66 1.02
CA VAL A 257 -17.78 19.07 0.66
C VAL A 257 -17.74 19.50 -0.82
N ARG A 258 -18.30 18.69 -1.73
CA ARG A 258 -18.36 19.04 -3.16
C ARG A 258 -19.17 20.32 -3.44
N LEU A 259 -20.28 20.52 -2.73
CA LEU A 259 -21.09 21.75 -2.85
C LEU A 259 -20.30 23.00 -2.45
N LEU A 260 -19.43 22.89 -1.45
CA LEU A 260 -18.63 24.00 -0.92
C LEU A 260 -17.18 24.00 -1.47
N THR A 261 -16.95 23.30 -2.58
CA THR A 261 -15.68 23.30 -3.31
C THR A 261 -15.94 23.87 -4.71
N PRO A 262 -15.18 24.89 -5.16
CA PRO A 262 -15.32 25.39 -6.52
C PRO A 262 -15.19 24.28 -7.56
N SER A 263 -15.93 24.38 -8.66
CA SER A 263 -15.92 23.39 -9.73
C SER A 263 -16.14 24.02 -11.10
N PRO A 264 -15.42 23.59 -12.15
CA PRO A 264 -15.64 24.10 -13.51
C PRO A 264 -17.05 23.77 -14.04
N GLN A 265 -17.75 22.82 -13.43
CA GLN A 265 -19.14 22.47 -13.78
C GLN A 265 -20.16 23.47 -13.21
N TYR A 266 -19.77 24.26 -12.21
CA TYR A 266 -20.64 25.25 -11.58
C TYR A 266 -20.61 26.58 -12.33
N THR A 267 -21.68 27.37 -12.23
CA THR A 267 -21.74 28.73 -12.78
C THR A 267 -20.66 29.60 -12.16
N ASP A 268 -20.18 30.60 -12.91
CA ASP A 268 -19.09 31.46 -12.43
C ASP A 268 -19.54 32.27 -11.20
N GLU A 269 -20.82 32.67 -11.15
CA GLU A 269 -21.45 33.27 -9.98
C GLU A 269 -21.43 32.33 -8.75
N TYR A 270 -21.76 31.05 -8.93
CA TYR A 270 -21.75 30.09 -7.82
C TYR A 270 -20.32 29.84 -7.32
N ASN A 271 -19.35 29.72 -8.22
CA ASN A 271 -17.95 29.57 -7.84
C ASN A 271 -17.42 30.82 -7.11
N ALA A 272 -17.79 32.02 -7.56
CA ALA A 272 -17.45 33.27 -6.88
C ALA A 272 -18.04 33.30 -5.47
N TRP A 273 -19.30 32.88 -5.30
CA TRP A 273 -19.91 32.73 -3.99
C TRP A 273 -19.19 31.70 -3.10
N VAL A 274 -18.90 30.50 -3.60
CA VAL A 274 -18.17 29.49 -2.81
C VAL A 274 -16.80 30.01 -2.37
N THR A 275 -16.10 30.73 -3.26
CA THR A 275 -14.77 31.29 -3.00
C THR A 275 -14.80 32.43 -1.99
N SER A 276 -15.91 33.17 -1.89
CA SER A 276 -16.06 34.25 -0.91
C SER A 276 -16.34 33.75 0.51
N ILE A 277 -16.73 32.48 0.69
CA ILE A 277 -16.96 31.90 2.02
C ILE A 277 -15.61 31.66 2.71
N PRO A 278 -15.37 32.25 3.89
CA PRO A 278 -14.13 32.00 4.64
C PRO A 278 -13.96 30.52 4.96
N ARG A 279 -12.72 30.04 4.95
CA ARG A 279 -12.40 28.62 5.18
C ARG A 279 -12.97 28.10 6.49
N GLN A 280 -12.80 28.85 7.58
CA GLN A 280 -13.36 28.45 8.88
C GLN A 280 -14.88 28.25 8.83
N ILE A 281 -15.61 29.04 8.05
CA ILE A 281 -17.07 28.91 7.93
C ILE A 281 -17.44 27.64 7.17
N ARG A 282 -16.72 27.29 6.09
CA ARG A 282 -16.93 26.03 5.37
C ARG A 282 -16.72 24.83 6.30
N ASP A 283 -15.66 24.86 7.12
CA ASP A 283 -15.39 23.80 8.10
C ASP A 283 -16.50 23.71 9.16
N LEU A 284 -17.01 24.85 9.66
CA LEU A 284 -18.15 24.89 10.57
C LEU A 284 -19.43 24.30 9.94
N VAL A 285 -19.71 24.57 8.66
CA VAL A 285 -20.84 23.93 7.96
C VAL A 285 -20.68 22.41 7.89
N LEU A 286 -19.46 21.92 7.61
CA LEU A 286 -19.18 20.48 7.59
C LEU A 286 -19.31 19.85 8.97
N ILE A 287 -18.89 20.56 10.03
CA ILE A 287 -19.09 20.16 11.42
C ILE A 287 -20.58 20.06 11.73
N VAL A 288 -21.37 21.11 11.46
CA VAL A 288 -22.81 21.09 11.72
C VAL A 288 -23.45 19.94 10.95
N LYS A 289 -23.15 19.78 9.66
CA LYS A 289 -23.66 18.66 8.85
C LYS A 289 -23.34 17.30 9.48
N ARG A 290 -22.13 17.14 9.98
CA ARG A 290 -21.65 15.90 10.58
C ARG A 290 -22.39 15.55 11.88
N PHE A 291 -22.64 16.55 12.72
CA PHE A 291 -23.29 16.32 14.01
C PHE A 291 -24.81 16.28 13.90
N TYR A 292 -25.39 16.99 12.94
CA TYR A 292 -26.83 17.15 12.77
C TYR A 292 -27.60 15.83 12.89
N LYS A 293 -28.69 15.86 13.66
CA LYS A 293 -29.65 14.78 13.76
C LYS A 293 -31.04 15.30 13.37
N PRO A 294 -31.86 14.50 12.67
CA PRO A 294 -33.18 14.95 12.20
C PRO A 294 -34.07 15.55 13.29
N HIS A 295 -34.05 14.98 14.50
CA HIS A 295 -34.86 15.45 15.63
C HIS A 295 -34.42 16.81 16.21
N TRP A 296 -33.28 17.38 15.78
CA TRP A 296 -32.89 18.73 16.20
C TRP A 296 -33.70 19.81 15.48
N GLY A 297 -34.22 19.52 14.28
CA GLY A 297 -34.89 20.51 13.44
C GLY A 297 -34.04 21.77 13.29
N GLU A 298 -34.65 22.94 13.51
CA GLU A 298 -33.96 24.24 13.44
C GLU A 298 -33.12 24.56 14.69
N ASP A 299 -33.26 23.84 15.80
CA ASP A 299 -32.53 24.06 17.06
C ASP A 299 -31.14 23.36 17.10
N TRP A 300 -30.49 23.21 15.94
CA TRP A 300 -29.14 22.62 15.90
C TRP A 300 -28.08 23.57 16.50
N ARG A 301 -28.32 24.89 16.45
CA ARG A 301 -27.38 25.93 16.90
C ARG A 301 -27.10 25.87 18.40
N SER A 302 -28.09 25.53 19.23
CA SER A 302 -27.94 25.41 20.69
C SER A 302 -26.97 24.30 21.11
N ARG A 303 -26.57 23.42 20.19
CA ARG A 303 -25.62 22.33 20.43
C ARG A 303 -24.17 22.77 20.28
N PHE A 304 -23.92 23.98 19.81
CA PHE A 304 -22.59 24.54 19.65
C PHE A 304 -22.43 25.77 20.53
N SER A 305 -21.24 25.95 21.10
CA SER A 305 -20.94 27.07 21.99
C SER A 305 -19.44 27.35 22.03
N VAL A 306 -19.06 28.40 22.74
CA VAL A 306 -17.69 28.68 23.18
C VAL A 306 -17.74 28.99 24.67
N ASP A 307 -16.62 28.80 25.38
CA ASP A 307 -16.52 29.22 26.78
C ASP A 307 -16.59 30.75 26.92
N SER A 308 -17.00 31.23 28.09
CA SER A 308 -16.74 32.62 28.48
C SER A 308 -15.46 32.65 29.30
N ILE A 309 -14.42 33.28 28.77
CA ILE A 309 -13.11 33.40 29.41
C ILE A 309 -12.92 34.88 29.78
N ASN A 310 -12.85 35.16 31.08
CA ASN A 310 -12.73 36.53 31.61
C ASN A 310 -13.81 37.50 31.09
N GLY A 311 -15.04 37.00 30.88
CA GLY A 311 -16.17 37.79 30.39
C GLY A 311 -16.21 37.99 28.87
N LEU A 312 -15.23 37.47 28.13
CA LEU A 312 -15.21 37.49 26.67
C LEU A 312 -15.52 36.09 26.11
N PRO A 313 -16.16 35.98 24.92
CA PRO A 313 -16.27 34.70 24.23
C PRO A 313 -14.88 34.14 23.93
N GLY A 314 -14.66 32.88 24.29
CA GLY A 314 -13.48 32.12 23.90
C GLY A 314 -13.53 31.76 22.42
N TYR A 315 -12.41 31.24 21.92
CA TYR A 315 -12.24 30.94 20.49
C TYR A 315 -12.40 29.45 20.16
N GLU A 316 -12.44 28.57 21.15
CA GLU A 316 -12.51 27.12 20.92
C GLU A 316 -13.96 26.64 20.85
N LEU A 317 -14.34 26.11 19.69
CA LEU A 317 -15.68 25.59 19.46
C LEU A 317 -15.95 24.37 20.35
N LYS A 318 -17.08 24.39 21.03
CA LYS A 318 -17.63 23.27 21.79
C LYS A 318 -18.82 22.66 21.07
N TYR A 319 -18.95 21.34 21.21
CA TYR A 319 -20.18 20.63 20.96
C TYR A 319 -20.75 20.20 22.30
N ARG A 320 -21.90 20.78 22.66
CA ARG A 320 -22.52 20.73 23.98
C ARG A 320 -21.59 21.34 25.04
N THR A 321 -20.86 20.52 25.78
CA THR A 321 -19.95 20.95 26.85
C THR A 321 -18.48 20.63 26.57
N GLU A 322 -18.20 19.85 25.53
CA GLU A 322 -16.87 19.35 25.20
C GLU A 322 -16.23 20.12 24.05
N LYS A 323 -14.94 20.40 24.16
CA LYS A 323 -14.14 21.03 23.10
C LYS A 323 -14.09 20.13 21.87
N LEU A 324 -14.35 20.70 20.70
CA LEU A 324 -14.19 20.00 19.44
C LEU A 324 -12.74 20.09 18.97
N LEU A 325 -12.20 18.92 18.63
CA LEU A 325 -10.87 18.79 18.05
C LEU A 325 -10.98 18.35 16.59
N ALA A 326 -10.30 19.08 15.71
CA ALA A 326 -10.02 18.64 14.35
C ALA A 326 -8.79 17.73 14.32
N SER A 327 -8.70 16.93 13.27
CA SER A 327 -7.52 16.11 12.97
C SER A 327 -6.92 16.64 11.68
N TYR A 328 -5.62 16.89 11.69
CA TYR A 328 -4.87 17.35 10.54
C TYR A 328 -3.80 16.33 10.19
N MET A 329 -3.45 16.20 8.92
CA MET A 329 -2.36 15.35 8.47
C MET A 329 -1.28 16.19 7.80
N ARG A 330 -0.02 15.90 8.10
CA ARG A 330 1.11 16.47 7.37
C ARG A 330 1.17 15.86 5.96
N VAL A 331 1.28 16.70 4.93
CA VAL A 331 1.52 16.28 3.55
C VAL A 331 2.56 17.21 2.91
N GLY A 332 3.83 16.89 3.14
CA GLY A 332 4.98 17.63 2.65
C GLY A 332 5.32 18.88 3.46
N PHE A 333 6.23 19.67 2.91
CA PHE A 333 6.85 20.82 3.56
C PHE A 333 6.72 22.07 2.68
N GLU A 334 6.69 23.25 3.33
CA GLU A 334 6.90 24.53 2.66
C GLU A 334 8.40 24.72 2.35
N GLU A 335 8.73 25.76 1.57
CA GLU A 335 10.12 26.05 1.18
C GLU A 335 11.03 26.36 2.39
N ASP A 336 10.46 26.91 3.47
CA ASP A 336 11.16 27.15 4.74
C ASP A 336 11.27 25.90 5.65
N HIS A 337 10.91 24.73 5.12
CA HIS A 337 10.85 23.44 5.81
C HIS A 337 9.77 23.32 6.91
N SER A 338 8.86 24.28 7.03
CA SER A 338 7.69 24.13 7.90
C SER A 338 6.71 23.08 7.35
N TRP A 339 5.89 22.50 8.24
CA TRP A 339 4.97 21.42 7.87
C TRP A 339 3.74 21.96 7.14
N ARG A 340 3.37 21.30 6.04
CA ARG A 340 2.08 21.53 5.37
C ARG A 340 1.03 20.62 5.99
N THR A 341 0.11 21.19 6.75
CA THR A 341 -0.91 20.42 7.49
C THR A 341 -2.31 20.66 6.94
N PHE A 342 -3.05 19.58 6.67
CA PHE A 342 -4.36 19.63 6.02
C PHE A 342 -5.45 19.02 6.89
N ASP A 343 -6.60 19.67 6.97
CA ASP A 343 -7.75 19.18 7.73
C ASP A 343 -8.32 17.90 7.11
N LEU A 344 -8.44 16.87 7.94
CA LEU A 344 -9.06 15.61 7.59
C LEU A 344 -10.59 15.73 7.70
N ARG A 345 -11.29 14.97 6.87
CA ARG A 345 -12.74 14.89 6.93
C ARG A 345 -13.20 14.48 8.32
N LYS A 346 -14.31 15.07 8.77
CA LYS A 346 -14.87 14.84 10.10
C LYS A 346 -15.45 13.42 10.29
N ASP A 347 -15.58 12.66 9.21
CA ASP A 347 -15.96 11.24 9.20
C ASP A 347 -14.81 10.30 8.78
N PHE A 348 -13.60 10.82 8.55
CA PHE A 348 -12.43 10.00 8.24
C PHE A 348 -11.84 9.38 9.51
N TYR A 349 -11.40 8.14 9.39
CA TYR A 349 -10.51 7.48 10.35
C TYR A 349 -9.48 6.65 9.56
N PRO A 350 -8.20 6.59 9.96
CA PRO A 350 -7.16 5.82 9.24
C PRO A 350 -7.57 4.39 8.95
N ALA A 351 -7.29 3.87 7.75
CA ALA A 351 -7.60 2.48 7.41
C ALA A 351 -6.92 1.48 8.37
N VAL A 352 -7.57 0.34 8.63
CA VAL A 352 -6.83 -0.81 9.19
C VAL A 352 -5.93 -1.35 8.08
N LYS A 353 -4.65 -1.51 8.38
CA LYS A 353 -3.65 -2.01 7.44
C LYS A 353 -3.14 -3.36 7.93
N VAL A 354 -3.37 -4.42 7.16
CA VAL A 354 -2.76 -5.74 7.37
C VAL A 354 -1.60 -5.87 6.38
N GLN A 355 -0.37 -5.92 6.89
CA GLN A 355 0.80 -6.04 6.03
C GLN A 355 0.82 -7.42 5.34
N MET A 356 0.96 -7.42 4.02
CA MET A 356 0.98 -8.65 3.20
C MET A 356 2.39 -8.96 2.68
N GLU A 357 3.21 -7.93 2.51
CA GLU A 357 4.55 -7.96 1.93
C GLU A 357 5.42 -6.87 2.55
N ASP A 358 6.75 -7.00 2.48
CA ASP A 358 7.68 -5.96 2.92
C ASP A 358 8.91 -5.89 2.02
N ASP A 359 9.69 -6.96 1.88
CA ASP A 359 10.98 -6.95 1.16
C ASP A 359 11.26 -8.20 0.31
N ILE A 360 10.93 -9.41 0.80
CA ILE A 360 11.03 -10.66 0.03
C ILE A 360 9.64 -11.24 -0.17
N THR A 361 9.11 -11.11 -1.38
CA THR A 361 7.78 -11.60 -1.76
C THR A 361 7.89 -12.76 -2.74
N ALA A 362 7.13 -13.81 -2.53
CA ALA A 362 6.79 -14.77 -3.58
C ALA A 362 5.37 -14.46 -4.08
N SER A 363 5.16 -14.51 -5.39
CA SER A 363 3.84 -14.30 -5.98
C SER A 363 3.52 -15.31 -7.07
N ILE A 364 2.23 -15.46 -7.37
CA ILE A 364 1.72 -16.38 -8.39
C ILE A 364 0.53 -15.74 -9.11
N VAL A 365 0.41 -15.98 -10.42
CA VAL A 365 -0.75 -15.59 -11.22
C VAL A 365 -1.62 -16.82 -11.49
N VAL A 366 -2.89 -16.70 -11.12
CA VAL A 366 -3.85 -17.80 -11.13
C VAL A 366 -5.06 -17.43 -12.01
N PRO A 367 -5.48 -18.29 -12.95
CA PRO A 367 -6.66 -18.03 -13.78
C PRO A 367 -7.94 -18.02 -12.96
N ARG A 368 -8.87 -17.13 -13.31
CA ARG A 368 -10.16 -16.94 -12.63
C ARG A 368 -10.93 -18.25 -12.45
N ASP A 369 -10.97 -19.09 -13.48
CA ASP A 369 -11.74 -20.33 -13.50
C ASP A 369 -11.29 -21.37 -12.47
N SER A 370 -10.10 -21.17 -11.86
CA SER A 370 -9.57 -22.02 -10.78
C SER A 370 -9.79 -21.43 -9.38
N LEU A 371 -10.44 -20.27 -9.28
CA LEU A 371 -10.67 -19.55 -8.04
C LEU A 371 -12.16 -19.56 -7.69
N GLU A 372 -12.45 -19.80 -6.41
CA GLU A 372 -13.80 -19.69 -5.85
C GLU A 372 -13.84 -18.48 -4.90
N TYR A 373 -15.02 -17.86 -4.73
CA TYR A 373 -15.26 -16.83 -3.70
C TYR A 373 -14.43 -15.54 -3.82
N LEU A 374 -14.08 -15.15 -5.05
CA LEU A 374 -13.59 -13.80 -5.33
C LEU A 374 -14.68 -12.77 -5.03
N HIS A 375 -14.28 -11.51 -4.84
CA HIS A 375 -15.22 -10.41 -4.75
C HIS A 375 -16.04 -10.33 -6.06
N PRO A 376 -17.38 -10.18 -5.99
CA PRO A 376 -18.25 -10.25 -7.16
C PRO A 376 -17.91 -9.23 -8.26
N ASP A 377 -17.53 -8.02 -7.87
CA ASP A 377 -17.16 -6.93 -8.81
C ASP A 377 -15.74 -7.07 -9.41
N LEU A 378 -14.98 -8.11 -9.07
CA LEU A 378 -13.72 -8.40 -9.76
C LEU A 378 -14.05 -9.23 -11.00
N GLU A 379 -13.71 -8.72 -12.18
CA GLU A 379 -14.06 -9.33 -13.47
C GLU A 379 -12.84 -9.82 -14.26
N ASP A 380 -11.62 -9.56 -13.77
CA ASP A 380 -10.40 -9.95 -14.46
C ASP A 380 -10.30 -11.47 -14.67
N SER A 381 -9.58 -11.84 -15.74
CA SER A 381 -9.43 -13.23 -16.17
C SER A 381 -8.41 -14.02 -15.35
N SER A 382 -7.54 -13.34 -14.62
CA SER A 382 -6.46 -13.92 -13.84
C SER A 382 -6.05 -12.95 -12.75
N PHE A 383 -5.62 -13.49 -11.62
CA PHE A 383 -5.35 -12.70 -10.42
C PHE A 383 -3.99 -13.04 -9.85
N LYS A 384 -3.26 -12.00 -9.42
CA LYS A 384 -1.99 -12.17 -8.71
C LYS A 384 -2.24 -12.34 -7.22
N PHE A 385 -1.57 -13.31 -6.61
CA PHE A 385 -1.53 -13.52 -5.16
C PHE A 385 -0.09 -13.41 -4.68
N VAL A 386 0.09 -12.87 -3.48
CA VAL A 386 1.39 -12.55 -2.90
C VAL A 386 1.53 -13.19 -1.53
N ARG A 387 2.77 -13.49 -1.15
CA ARG A 387 3.11 -13.97 0.18
C ARG A 387 4.49 -13.46 0.58
N ASN A 388 4.57 -12.84 1.76
CA ASN A 388 5.84 -12.52 2.37
C ASN A 388 6.56 -13.81 2.80
N CYS A 389 7.80 -13.98 2.31
CA CYS A 389 8.66 -15.13 2.61
C CYS A 389 9.30 -15.05 4.00
N GLU A 390 9.29 -13.87 4.61
CA GLU A 390 9.97 -13.60 5.88
C GLU A 390 9.02 -13.82 7.06
N TYR A 391 9.56 -14.29 8.19
CA TYR A 391 8.88 -14.31 9.49
C TYR A 391 9.19 -13.05 10.32
N ARG A 392 10.41 -12.53 10.15
CA ARG A 392 10.91 -11.30 10.79
C ARG A 392 11.50 -10.37 9.73
N LEU A 393 11.28 -9.07 9.90
CA LEU A 393 11.69 -8.02 8.98
C LEU A 393 12.95 -7.33 9.52
N PHE A 394 13.99 -7.24 8.70
CA PHE A 394 15.26 -6.63 9.10
C PHE A 394 15.22 -5.10 8.94
N GLN A 395 14.48 -4.47 9.84
CA GLN A 395 14.17 -3.04 9.81
C GLN A 395 15.41 -2.17 10.05
N ARG A 396 15.42 -1.00 9.42
CA ARG A 396 16.35 0.10 9.68
C ARG A 396 15.55 1.30 10.20
N PRO A 397 15.43 1.50 11.52
CA PRO A 397 14.56 2.52 12.09
C PRO A 397 15.29 3.87 12.15
N ASP A 398 15.46 4.51 10.99
CA ASP A 398 16.24 5.76 10.83
C ASP A 398 15.75 6.87 11.79
N GLU A 399 14.43 6.99 11.96
CA GLU A 399 13.81 8.02 12.79
C GLU A 399 13.80 7.70 14.30
N ALA A 400 14.07 6.44 14.69
CA ALA A 400 14.00 6.03 16.10
C ALA A 400 15.16 6.56 16.95
N ILE A 401 16.17 7.18 16.31
CA ILE A 401 17.20 7.94 17.02
C ILE A 401 16.60 9.12 17.80
N VAL A 402 15.49 9.69 17.30
CA VAL A 402 14.72 10.74 17.96
C VAL A 402 13.76 10.09 18.95
N ARG A 403 14.00 10.32 20.25
CA ARG A 403 13.23 9.72 21.36
C ARG A 403 11.74 10.06 21.24
N GLY A 404 10.89 9.04 21.33
CA GLY A 404 9.43 9.15 21.30
C GLY A 404 8.81 9.35 19.92
N TYR A 405 9.63 9.48 18.86
CA TYR A 405 9.14 9.72 17.51
C TYR A 405 8.66 8.42 16.86
N ASP A 406 9.53 7.43 16.68
CA ASP A 406 9.14 6.10 16.18
C ASP A 406 8.65 5.20 17.33
N LYS A 407 7.37 5.37 17.66
CA LYS A 407 6.71 4.60 18.72
C LYS A 407 6.62 3.11 18.40
N THR A 408 6.62 2.73 17.13
CA THR A 408 6.57 1.32 16.71
C THR A 408 7.91 0.65 16.98
N ALA A 409 9.02 1.29 16.59
CA ALA A 409 10.36 0.81 16.91
C ALA A 409 10.57 0.75 18.42
N GLU A 410 10.23 1.79 19.18
CA GLU A 410 10.39 1.76 20.64
C GLU A 410 9.53 0.69 21.33
N MET A 411 8.31 0.45 20.83
CA MET A 411 7.47 -0.65 21.29
C MET A 411 8.13 -2.00 20.99
N ASP A 412 8.70 -2.19 19.79
CA ASP A 412 9.43 -3.41 19.45
C ASP A 412 10.68 -3.62 20.32
N PHE A 413 11.44 -2.56 20.61
CA PHE A 413 12.62 -2.60 21.49
C PHE A 413 12.26 -2.96 22.92
N SER A 414 11.04 -2.65 23.35
CA SER A 414 10.55 -3.01 24.68
C SER A 414 10.17 -4.49 24.85
N ARG A 415 10.20 -5.30 23.76
CA ARG A 415 9.84 -6.72 23.77
C ARG A 415 11.08 -7.61 23.83
N THR A 416 10.91 -8.82 24.38
CA THR A 416 11.97 -9.83 24.46
C THR A 416 12.13 -10.61 23.14
N GLY A 417 13.22 -11.40 23.03
CA GLY A 417 13.44 -12.31 21.91
C GLY A 417 13.78 -11.63 20.57
N LYS A 418 14.26 -10.39 20.64
CA LYS A 418 14.67 -9.58 19.49
C LYS A 418 16.15 -9.80 19.16
N PHE A 419 16.47 -9.66 17.88
CA PHE A 419 17.83 -9.61 17.38
C PHE A 419 18.14 -8.15 17.01
N PHE A 420 19.24 -7.62 17.51
CA PHE A 420 19.72 -6.26 17.24
C PHE A 420 21.09 -6.33 16.58
N ALA A 421 21.36 -5.39 15.68
CA ALA A 421 22.69 -5.17 15.11
C ALA A 421 22.94 -3.67 14.97
N ASN A 422 24.21 -3.25 15.13
CA ASN A 422 24.64 -1.85 15.06
C ASN A 422 23.96 -0.93 16.10
N TYR A 423 23.85 -1.41 17.33
CA TYR A 423 23.49 -0.62 18.52
C TYR A 423 24.61 -0.69 19.56
N GLU A 424 24.80 0.36 20.35
CA GLU A 424 25.72 0.34 21.48
C GLU A 424 25.23 -0.65 22.56
N PRO A 425 26.11 -1.49 23.12
CA PRO A 425 25.80 -2.31 24.28
C PRO A 425 25.87 -1.44 25.54
N LEU A 426 24.74 -0.83 25.92
CA LEU A 426 24.68 0.08 27.06
C LEU A 426 24.81 -0.69 28.37
N THR A 427 25.74 -0.26 29.22
CA THR A 427 25.92 -0.79 30.57
C THR A 427 24.84 -0.28 31.50
N ARG A 428 24.82 -0.80 32.73
CA ARG A 428 23.89 -0.34 33.77
C ARG A 428 24.16 1.10 34.20
N ASP A 429 25.41 1.55 34.16
CA ASP A 429 25.76 2.94 34.49
C ASP A 429 25.34 3.90 33.37
N ASP A 430 25.49 3.50 32.10
CA ASP A 430 24.94 4.26 30.97
C ASP A 430 23.42 4.42 31.09
N ALA A 431 22.73 3.32 31.41
CA ALA A 431 21.28 3.33 31.60
C ALA A 431 20.85 4.15 32.84
N ARG A 432 21.64 4.18 33.92
CA ARG A 432 21.40 5.07 35.08
C ARG A 432 21.53 6.53 34.69
N ASN A 433 22.60 6.90 34.01
CA ASN A 433 22.81 8.27 33.51
C ASN A 433 21.65 8.69 32.59
N MET A 434 21.18 7.79 31.72
CA MET A 434 20.01 8.03 30.88
C MET A 434 18.74 8.28 31.69
N VAL A 435 18.52 7.58 32.81
CA VAL A 435 17.35 7.74 33.67
C VAL A 435 17.45 9.03 34.50
N GLU A 436 18.65 9.38 34.97
CA GLU A 436 18.93 10.60 35.73
C GLU A 436 18.72 11.86 34.89
N ASP A 437 19.00 11.82 33.58
CA ASP A 437 18.57 12.83 32.61
C ASP A 437 17.05 12.76 32.38
N THR A 438 16.30 13.16 33.40
CA THR A 438 14.85 12.98 33.50
C THR A 438 14.09 13.66 32.36
N ILE A 439 14.60 14.78 31.84
CA ILE A 439 13.96 15.53 30.76
C ILE A 439 14.05 14.75 29.46
N LEU A 440 15.24 14.33 29.05
CA LEU A 440 15.43 13.55 27.83
C LEU A 440 14.84 12.15 27.96
N PHE A 441 14.94 11.53 29.14
CA PHE A 441 14.32 10.26 29.42
C PHE A 441 12.80 10.33 29.25
N GLY A 442 12.18 11.41 29.72
CA GLY A 442 10.74 11.66 29.61
C GLY A 442 10.20 11.64 28.17
N GLN A 443 11.05 11.90 27.18
CA GLN A 443 10.69 11.92 25.75
C GLN A 443 10.49 10.52 25.17
N PHE A 444 11.13 9.49 25.73
CA PHE A 444 10.89 8.11 25.32
C PHE A 444 9.43 7.69 25.58
N SER A 445 8.92 6.80 24.74
CA SER A 445 7.63 6.15 24.95
C SER A 445 7.60 5.37 26.28
N LYS A 446 6.39 5.23 26.85
CA LYS A 446 6.19 4.51 28.12
C LYS A 446 6.78 3.07 28.09
N PRO A 447 6.65 2.27 27.01
CA PRO A 447 7.18 0.91 26.97
C PRO A 447 8.70 0.83 27.14
N ILE A 448 9.48 1.60 26.38
CA ILE A 448 10.95 1.52 26.45
C ILE A 448 11.47 2.09 27.78
N ARG A 449 10.85 3.15 28.31
CA ARG A 449 11.16 3.64 29.66
C ARG A 449 10.97 2.58 30.73
N LYS A 450 9.93 1.77 30.62
CA LYS A 450 9.69 0.67 31.57
C LYS A 450 10.81 -0.37 31.52
N VAL A 451 11.29 -0.70 30.32
CA VAL A 451 12.38 -1.67 30.12
C VAL A 451 13.71 -1.14 30.64
N ILE A 452 14.07 0.11 30.33
CA ILE A 452 15.32 0.72 30.83
C ILE A 452 15.31 0.81 32.36
N ASN A 453 14.19 1.26 32.97
CA ASN A 453 14.06 1.27 34.42
C ASN A 453 14.15 -0.12 35.05
N ALA A 454 13.57 -1.14 34.41
CA ALA A 454 13.67 -2.51 34.89
C ALA A 454 15.11 -3.02 34.82
N PHE A 455 15.83 -2.72 33.74
CA PHE A 455 17.24 -3.08 33.56
C PHE A 455 18.14 -2.44 34.61
N VAL A 456 17.96 -1.15 34.92
CA VAL A 456 18.71 -0.44 35.98
C VAL A 456 18.55 -1.11 37.35
N LYS A 457 17.38 -1.70 37.62
CA LYS A 457 17.05 -2.38 38.89
C LYS A 457 17.43 -3.85 38.93
N ALA A 458 17.71 -4.47 37.78
CA ALA A 458 17.98 -5.89 37.68
C ALA A 458 19.48 -6.19 37.70
N GLU A 459 19.86 -7.37 38.21
CA GLU A 459 21.25 -7.84 38.19
C GLU A 459 21.69 -8.35 36.80
N LYS A 460 20.73 -8.87 36.02
CA LYS A 460 20.94 -9.40 34.67
C LYS A 460 19.82 -8.92 33.73
N PRO A 461 20.07 -8.83 32.40
CA PRO A 461 21.34 -9.07 31.70
C PRO A 461 22.41 -7.99 31.97
N ASP A 462 23.62 -8.15 31.43
CA ASP A 462 24.74 -7.21 31.62
C ASP A 462 24.59 -5.92 30.80
N TYR A 463 23.89 -6.01 29.66
CA TYR A 463 23.70 -4.90 28.72
C TYR A 463 22.24 -4.73 28.32
N CYS A 464 21.89 -3.49 27.94
CA CYS A 464 20.65 -3.18 27.23
C CYS A 464 20.95 -2.38 25.94
N VAL A 465 19.92 -2.18 25.11
CA VAL A 465 19.99 -1.33 23.92
C VAL A 465 18.90 -0.28 23.99
N ALA A 466 19.14 0.89 23.39
CA ALA A 466 18.16 1.96 23.28
C ALA A 466 18.10 2.46 21.83
N THR A 467 16.90 2.86 21.38
CA THR A 467 16.68 3.34 20.00
C THR A 467 17.53 4.57 19.66
N SER A 468 17.79 5.43 20.65
CA SER A 468 18.64 6.63 20.51
C SER A 468 20.15 6.38 20.53
N HIS A 469 20.60 5.14 20.72
CA HIS A 469 22.02 4.80 20.80
C HIS A 469 22.46 3.78 19.74
N PRO A 470 22.41 4.13 18.43
CA PRO A 470 23.10 3.34 17.40
C PRO A 470 24.58 3.19 17.72
N ARG A 471 25.19 2.10 17.24
CA ARG A 471 26.63 1.83 17.37
C ARG A 471 27.43 3.01 16.84
N LEU A 472 28.48 3.41 17.56
CA LEU A 472 29.45 4.38 17.10
C LEU A 472 30.44 3.69 16.14
N VAL A 473 30.59 4.28 14.96
CA VAL A 473 31.61 3.93 13.95
C VAL A 473 32.42 5.20 13.72
N ASP A 474 33.72 5.13 14.01
CA ASP A 474 34.63 6.29 13.96
C ASP A 474 34.10 7.50 14.77
N GLY A 475 33.54 7.21 15.95
CA GLY A 475 33.01 8.21 16.89
C GLY A 475 31.64 8.79 16.51
N ARG A 476 31.00 8.32 15.44
CA ARG A 476 29.68 8.80 14.99
C ARG A 476 28.63 7.69 15.02
N PRO A 477 27.36 7.99 15.38
CA PRO A 477 26.28 7.02 15.29
C PRO A 477 26.14 6.45 13.88
N SER A 478 26.11 5.12 13.79
CA SER A 478 25.91 4.39 12.55
C SER A 478 24.60 4.82 11.90
N GLN A 479 24.65 5.05 10.58
CA GLN A 479 23.47 5.32 9.75
C GLN A 479 22.75 4.02 9.31
N ASN A 480 23.13 2.88 9.88
CA ASN A 480 22.54 1.57 9.58
C ASN A 480 22.21 0.79 10.87
N PRO A 481 21.46 1.38 11.83
CA PRO A 481 20.96 0.62 12.98
C PRO A 481 19.96 -0.44 12.51
N ARG A 482 19.98 -1.64 13.09
CA ARG A 482 19.14 -2.75 12.62
C ARG A 482 18.53 -3.55 13.75
N TYR A 483 17.31 -4.03 13.52
CA TYR A 483 16.69 -5.04 14.35
C TYR A 483 15.76 -5.96 13.54
N LEU A 484 15.53 -7.17 14.04
CA LEU A 484 14.51 -8.07 13.48
C LEU A 484 13.15 -7.82 14.14
N GLN A 485 12.28 -7.10 13.44
CA GLN A 485 10.88 -6.91 13.79
C GLN A 485 10.11 -8.20 13.51
N THR A 486 9.37 -8.74 14.49
CA THR A 486 8.38 -9.79 14.19
C THR A 486 7.31 -9.19 13.31
N ARG A 487 6.97 -9.85 12.20
CA ARG A 487 5.95 -9.40 11.27
C ARG A 487 4.67 -8.92 11.98
N PRO A 488 4.17 -7.70 11.69
CA PRO A 488 3.02 -7.13 12.39
C PRO A 488 1.76 -8.00 12.35
N ASP A 489 1.49 -8.69 11.23
CA ASP A 489 0.35 -9.61 11.09
C ASP A 489 0.40 -10.80 12.06
N LEU A 490 1.60 -11.22 12.48
CA LEU A 490 1.80 -12.26 13.48
C LEU A 490 1.76 -11.72 14.91
N GLN A 491 2.06 -10.43 15.10
CA GLN A 491 1.97 -9.76 16.39
C GLN A 491 0.51 -9.40 16.75
N ASP A 492 -0.32 -9.16 15.75
CA ASP A 492 -1.76 -8.87 15.88
C ASP A 492 -2.61 -9.86 15.05
N PRO A 493 -2.65 -11.14 15.46
CA PRO A 493 -3.42 -12.17 14.75
C PRO A 493 -4.94 -11.88 14.79
N ARG A 494 -5.41 -11.08 15.75
CA ARG A 494 -6.81 -10.67 15.88
C ARG A 494 -7.24 -9.78 14.72
N SER A 495 -6.41 -8.83 14.30
CA SER A 495 -6.69 -8.00 13.13
C SER A 495 -6.75 -8.82 11.83
N VAL A 496 -5.88 -9.82 11.68
CA VAL A 496 -5.92 -10.77 10.54
C VAL A 496 -7.19 -11.62 10.57
N TYR A 497 -7.59 -12.09 11.75
CA TYR A 497 -8.82 -12.83 11.95
C TYR A 497 -10.04 -12.00 11.55
N LEU A 498 -10.13 -10.75 12.02
CA LEU A 498 -11.22 -9.84 11.66
C LEU A 498 -11.25 -9.52 10.16
N ALA A 499 -10.09 -9.30 9.52
CA ALA A 499 -10.00 -9.10 8.08
C ALA A 499 -10.62 -10.27 7.30
N ASN A 500 -10.22 -11.50 7.66
CA ASN A 500 -10.77 -12.71 7.05
C ASN A 500 -12.26 -12.91 7.35
N LEU A 501 -12.68 -12.69 8.60
CA LEU A 501 -14.07 -12.82 9.01
C LEU A 501 -14.97 -11.84 8.25
N GLY A 502 -14.53 -10.57 8.11
CA GLY A 502 -15.30 -9.54 7.39
C GLY A 502 -15.59 -9.96 5.95
N ALA A 503 -14.54 -10.25 5.19
CA ALA A 503 -14.67 -10.68 3.80
C ALA A 503 -15.38 -12.04 3.66
N ARG A 504 -15.20 -12.96 4.62
CA ARG A 504 -15.91 -14.25 4.66
C ARG A 504 -17.42 -14.05 4.71
N LEU A 505 -17.90 -13.26 5.66
CA LEU A 505 -19.33 -12.97 5.80
C LEU A 505 -19.85 -12.24 4.58
N HIS A 506 -19.11 -11.23 4.09
CA HIS A 506 -19.51 -10.45 2.93
C HIS A 506 -19.70 -11.30 1.66
N ARG A 507 -18.75 -12.21 1.38
CA ARG A 507 -18.76 -13.06 0.19
C ARG A 507 -19.42 -14.43 0.41
N ARG A 508 -19.95 -14.70 1.60
CA ARG A 508 -20.56 -15.99 1.98
C ARG A 508 -19.62 -17.19 1.77
N VAL A 509 -18.35 -17.03 2.14
CA VAL A 509 -17.33 -18.08 1.94
C VAL A 509 -17.54 -19.21 2.97
N PRO A 510 -17.78 -20.47 2.58
CA PRO A 510 -18.02 -21.56 3.52
C PRO A 510 -16.85 -21.82 4.47
N LEU A 511 -17.14 -22.36 5.66
CA LEU A 511 -16.11 -22.86 6.58
C LEU A 511 -15.21 -23.89 5.89
N GLY A 512 -13.92 -23.90 6.24
CA GLY A 512 -12.91 -24.75 5.59
C GLY A 512 -12.40 -24.26 4.22
N LYS A 513 -13.08 -23.31 3.56
CA LYS A 513 -12.58 -22.65 2.33
C LYS A 513 -11.78 -21.38 2.68
N THR A 514 -10.71 -21.14 1.94
CA THR A 514 -9.87 -19.93 2.07
C THR A 514 -10.57 -18.71 1.48
N VAL A 515 -10.43 -17.55 2.12
CA VAL A 515 -10.89 -16.27 1.57
C VAL A 515 -9.78 -15.70 0.66
N PRO A 516 -10.00 -15.54 -0.65
CA PRO A 516 -8.96 -15.04 -1.55
C PRO A 516 -8.82 -13.51 -1.46
N PHE A 517 -7.60 -13.02 -1.27
CA PHE A 517 -7.26 -11.60 -1.39
C PHE A 517 -6.25 -11.40 -2.53
N PRO A 518 -6.72 -11.25 -3.78
CA PRO A 518 -5.83 -10.97 -4.89
C PRO A 518 -5.30 -9.53 -4.82
N VAL A 519 -4.18 -9.26 -5.47
CA VAL A 519 -3.67 -7.90 -5.66
C VAL A 519 -4.72 -7.09 -6.41
N ASN A 520 -5.13 -5.95 -5.85
CA ASN A 520 -6.12 -5.07 -6.47
C ASN A 520 -5.49 -3.90 -7.22
N SER A 521 -4.32 -3.45 -6.80
CA SER A 521 -3.67 -2.28 -7.38
C SER A 521 -2.16 -2.38 -7.22
N VAL A 522 -1.44 -2.10 -8.32
CA VAL A 522 0.01 -2.07 -8.35
C VAL A 522 0.48 -0.62 -8.31
N MET A 523 1.26 -0.27 -7.30
CA MET A 523 1.59 1.10 -6.96
C MET A 523 3.07 1.26 -6.60
N PRO A 524 4.01 1.11 -7.56
CA PRO A 524 5.43 1.28 -7.31
C PRO A 524 5.73 2.69 -6.81
N GLY A 525 6.84 2.84 -6.11
CA GLY A 525 7.32 4.11 -5.60
C GLY A 525 8.56 4.55 -6.34
N ARG A 526 8.67 5.86 -6.57
CA ARG A 526 9.85 6.46 -7.17
C ARG A 526 10.47 7.45 -6.20
N ARG A 527 11.79 7.36 -6.03
CA ARG A 527 12.55 8.38 -5.31
C ARG A 527 12.96 9.49 -6.26
N ASN A 528 12.37 10.65 -6.06
CA ASN A 528 12.66 11.87 -6.80
C ASN A 528 13.64 12.75 -6.00
N ASN A 529 14.50 13.47 -6.72
CA ASN A 529 15.40 14.45 -6.14
C ASN A 529 15.49 15.70 -7.05
N PRO A 530 15.68 16.89 -6.45
CA PRO A 530 16.10 18.07 -7.18
C PRO A 530 17.52 17.88 -7.74
N ALA A 531 17.97 18.79 -8.59
CA ALA A 531 19.37 18.89 -8.96
C ALA A 531 20.20 19.30 -7.73
N ASP A 532 21.42 18.78 -7.62
CA ASP A 532 22.45 19.26 -6.70
C ASP A 532 23.77 19.40 -7.46
N HIS A 533 24.02 20.61 -7.95
CA HIS A 533 25.19 20.93 -8.75
C HIS A 533 26.50 20.85 -7.96
N THR A 534 26.45 20.91 -6.62
CA THR A 534 27.67 20.89 -5.78
C THR A 534 28.32 19.50 -5.75
N VAL A 535 27.51 18.45 -5.87
CA VAL A 535 27.93 17.04 -5.91
C VAL A 535 27.62 16.36 -7.24
N GLY A 536 27.25 17.13 -8.27
CA GLY A 536 27.02 16.64 -9.63
C GLY A 536 25.78 15.76 -9.79
N ILE A 537 24.77 15.89 -8.92
CA ILE A 537 23.52 15.12 -9.02
C ILE A 537 22.56 15.84 -9.97
N ARG A 538 22.19 15.18 -11.06
CA ARG A 538 21.15 15.63 -12.00
C ARG A 538 19.73 15.47 -11.41
N PRO A 539 18.76 16.31 -11.81
CA PRO A 539 17.38 16.23 -11.34
C PRO A 539 16.70 14.94 -11.81
N LEU A 540 15.76 14.46 -10.99
CA LEU A 540 14.87 13.34 -11.30
C LEU A 540 13.42 13.60 -10.86
N ALA A 541 13.14 14.78 -10.30
CA ALA A 541 11.84 15.17 -9.73
C ALA A 541 10.83 15.68 -10.76
N VAL A 542 10.72 15.00 -11.90
CA VAL A 542 9.81 15.35 -13.01
C VAL A 542 8.40 14.77 -12.85
N TYR A 543 8.19 13.91 -11.86
CA TYR A 543 6.90 13.29 -11.59
C TYR A 543 6.03 14.19 -10.70
N ASN A 544 4.73 14.22 -10.97
CA ASN A 544 3.72 14.72 -10.06
C ASN A 544 3.42 13.69 -8.94
N PRO A 545 2.42 13.89 -8.04
CA PRO A 545 2.18 12.96 -6.94
C PRO A 545 1.92 11.50 -7.36
N ILE A 546 1.19 11.28 -8.47
CA ILE A 546 0.79 9.95 -8.96
C ILE A 546 0.76 9.96 -10.49
N HIS A 547 1.57 9.08 -11.09
CA HIS A 547 1.54 8.83 -12.53
C HIS A 547 0.92 7.46 -12.84
N TYR A 548 0.18 7.37 -13.93
CA TYR A 548 -0.19 6.09 -14.55
C TYR A 548 0.71 5.87 -15.76
N GLN A 549 1.35 4.71 -15.86
CA GLN A 549 2.17 4.35 -17.02
C GLN A 549 1.57 3.12 -17.69
N GLU A 550 1.40 3.22 -19.01
CA GLU A 550 1.09 2.05 -19.84
C GLU A 550 2.29 1.09 -19.83
N LEU A 551 2.05 -0.18 -20.18
CA LEU A 551 3.07 -1.22 -20.02
C LEU A 551 4.42 -0.92 -20.71
N PRO A 552 4.49 -0.34 -21.92
CA PRO A 552 5.79 -0.02 -22.53
C PRO A 552 6.60 0.95 -21.67
N GLU A 553 6.04 2.10 -21.31
CA GLU A 553 6.68 3.10 -20.46
C GLU A 553 7.00 2.57 -19.06
N LEU A 554 6.08 1.78 -18.48
CA LEU A 554 6.30 1.13 -17.20
C LEU A 554 7.51 0.19 -17.25
N PHE A 555 7.66 -0.59 -18.33
CA PHE A 555 8.78 -1.50 -18.48
C PHE A 555 10.09 -0.81 -18.81
N MET A 556 10.07 0.42 -19.35
CA MET A 556 11.27 1.27 -19.38
C MET A 556 11.72 1.62 -17.95
N GLU A 557 10.79 2.02 -17.08
CA GLU A 557 11.08 2.34 -15.67
C GLU A 557 11.52 1.11 -14.89
N PHE A 558 10.85 -0.03 -15.05
CA PHE A 558 11.19 -1.27 -14.35
C PHE A 558 12.53 -1.86 -14.78
N THR A 559 12.87 -1.76 -16.08
CA THR A 559 14.18 -2.20 -16.58
C THR A 559 15.30 -1.33 -16.00
N ALA A 560 15.10 -0.02 -15.93
CA ALA A 560 16.12 0.92 -15.49
C ALA A 560 16.21 1.10 -13.96
N SER A 561 15.08 1.08 -13.24
CA SER A 561 14.97 1.28 -11.79
C SER A 561 15.87 2.41 -11.27
N LEU A 562 15.53 3.64 -11.69
CA LEU A 562 16.39 4.82 -11.58
C LEU A 562 16.48 5.38 -10.15
N THR A 563 17.66 5.88 -9.77
CA THR A 563 17.88 6.55 -8.49
C THR A 563 18.92 7.67 -8.61
N GLY A 564 18.72 8.77 -7.90
CA GLY A 564 19.69 9.87 -7.81
C GLY A 564 20.89 9.58 -6.90
N LYS A 565 20.92 8.42 -6.23
CA LYS A 565 22.09 7.96 -5.47
C LYS A 565 23.08 7.27 -6.41
N SER A 566 24.37 7.52 -6.21
CA SER A 566 25.48 6.92 -6.98
C SER A 566 25.33 7.13 -8.50
N PRO A 567 25.39 8.39 -8.99
CA PRO A 567 25.25 8.69 -10.41
C PRO A 567 26.36 8.03 -11.22
N SER A 568 26.03 7.65 -12.46
CA SER A 568 26.99 7.18 -13.46
C SER A 568 27.62 8.35 -14.21
N THR A 569 28.68 8.11 -14.97
CA THR A 569 29.34 9.13 -15.80
C THR A 569 28.40 9.78 -16.83
N THR A 570 27.31 9.12 -17.22
CA THR A 570 26.40 9.57 -18.28
C THR A 570 24.95 9.77 -17.83
N GLY A 571 24.64 9.71 -16.54
CA GLY A 571 23.25 9.81 -16.04
C GLY A 571 23.04 9.25 -14.63
N ALA A 572 21.78 9.06 -14.24
CA ALA A 572 21.38 8.55 -12.93
C ALA A 572 21.95 7.14 -12.61
N GLY A 573 21.93 6.81 -11.31
CA GLY A 573 22.18 5.46 -10.83
C GLY A 573 21.01 4.52 -11.18
N SER A 574 21.27 3.22 -11.17
CA SER A 574 20.28 2.17 -11.46
C SER A 574 20.40 1.06 -10.41
N GLU A 575 19.27 0.59 -9.88
CA GLU A 575 19.21 -0.61 -9.03
C GLU A 575 19.04 -1.91 -9.85
N GLY A 576 19.16 -1.82 -11.17
CA GLY A 576 18.92 -2.91 -12.12
C GLY A 576 17.45 -3.30 -12.24
N ALA A 577 17.14 -4.20 -13.18
CA ALA A 577 15.77 -4.61 -13.48
C ALA A 577 14.98 -4.99 -12.20
N LEU A 578 13.78 -4.42 -12.07
CA LEU A 578 12.84 -4.65 -10.97
C LEU A 578 13.42 -4.35 -9.57
N THR A 579 14.47 -3.52 -9.46
CA THR A 579 15.27 -3.29 -8.24
C THR A 579 15.96 -4.54 -7.69
N LYS A 580 16.22 -5.52 -8.57
CA LYS A 580 16.79 -6.82 -8.22
C LYS A 580 18.21 -7.00 -8.72
N GLY A 581 18.88 -5.97 -9.25
CA GLY A 581 20.26 -6.06 -9.73
C GLY A 581 21.21 -6.75 -8.72
N PRO A 582 21.23 -6.35 -7.44
CA PRO A 582 22.08 -7.00 -6.43
C PRO A 582 21.60 -8.39 -5.98
N PHE A 583 20.38 -8.78 -6.38
CA PHE A 583 19.67 -9.95 -5.84
C PHE A 583 19.25 -10.96 -6.91
N ASN A 584 19.71 -10.83 -8.16
CA ASN A 584 19.42 -11.77 -9.24
C ASN A 584 20.72 -12.41 -9.75
N ALA A 585 20.80 -13.74 -9.70
CA ALA A 585 21.93 -14.50 -10.24
C ALA A 585 21.67 -15.03 -11.66
N MET A 586 20.54 -14.72 -12.27
CA MET A 586 20.15 -15.12 -13.63
C MET A 586 20.18 -13.90 -14.57
N PRO A 587 20.21 -14.10 -15.90
CA PRO A 587 19.95 -13.03 -16.85
C PRO A 587 18.68 -12.26 -16.47
N PRO A 588 18.75 -10.95 -16.19
CA PRO A 588 17.60 -10.18 -15.68
C PRO A 588 16.39 -10.17 -16.61
N ILE A 589 16.62 -10.43 -17.90
CA ILE A 589 15.57 -10.51 -18.91
C ILE A 589 14.54 -11.62 -18.62
N ILE A 590 14.94 -12.70 -17.92
CA ILE A 590 14.02 -13.77 -17.53
C ILE A 590 12.97 -13.25 -16.54
N ASP A 591 13.41 -12.47 -15.54
CA ASP A 591 12.51 -11.80 -14.60
C ASP A 591 11.59 -10.80 -15.32
N LEU A 592 12.14 -10.02 -16.26
CA LEU A 592 11.34 -9.05 -17.03
C LEU A 592 10.29 -9.74 -17.90
N ASN A 593 10.63 -10.87 -18.55
CA ASN A 593 9.67 -11.69 -19.30
C ASN A 593 8.55 -12.20 -18.39
N ASN A 594 8.90 -12.73 -17.22
CA ASN A 594 7.94 -13.23 -16.24
C ASN A 594 6.99 -12.12 -15.75
N ALA A 595 7.57 -10.98 -15.38
CA ALA A 595 6.82 -9.82 -14.94
C ALA A 595 5.87 -9.34 -16.03
N LEU A 596 6.35 -9.12 -17.27
CA LEU A 596 5.50 -8.60 -18.36
C LEU A 596 4.30 -9.52 -18.62
N VAL A 597 4.53 -10.83 -18.66
CA VAL A 597 3.44 -11.79 -18.82
C VAL A 597 2.45 -11.71 -17.66
N SER A 598 2.91 -11.54 -16.42
CA SER A 598 2.03 -11.31 -15.26
C SER A 598 1.14 -10.09 -15.48
N TYR A 599 1.71 -8.92 -15.84
CA TYR A 599 0.92 -7.70 -16.07
C TYR A 599 -0.08 -7.86 -17.21
N LEU A 600 0.33 -8.45 -18.34
CA LEU A 600 -0.55 -8.66 -19.49
C LEU A 600 -1.72 -9.61 -19.18
N ILE A 601 -1.46 -10.72 -18.49
CA ILE A 601 -2.49 -11.72 -18.18
C ILE A 601 -3.48 -11.21 -17.13
N THR A 602 -2.98 -10.52 -16.11
CA THR A 602 -3.80 -9.96 -15.02
C THR A 602 -4.53 -8.67 -15.43
N GLY A 603 -4.08 -7.98 -16.48
CA GLY A 603 -4.62 -6.67 -16.84
C GLY A 603 -4.27 -5.57 -15.83
N HIS A 604 -3.25 -5.79 -14.99
CA HIS A 604 -2.89 -4.84 -13.94
C HIS A 604 -2.47 -3.49 -14.51
N SER A 605 -3.16 -2.45 -14.05
CA SER A 605 -2.78 -1.06 -14.25
C SER A 605 -1.84 -0.61 -13.14
N CYS A 606 -0.83 0.19 -13.49
CA CYS A 606 0.25 0.56 -12.58
C CYS A 606 0.31 2.07 -12.32
N PHE A 607 0.26 2.45 -11.04
CA PHE A 607 0.26 3.85 -10.61
C PHE A 607 1.51 4.17 -9.78
N THR A 608 2.51 4.80 -10.40
CA THR A 608 3.76 5.20 -9.77
C THR A 608 3.54 6.38 -8.82
N THR A 609 3.96 6.23 -7.57
CA THR A 609 3.82 7.24 -6.50
C THR A 609 5.14 7.92 -6.21
N SER A 610 5.11 9.26 -6.09
CA SER A 610 6.31 10.06 -5.81
C SER A 610 6.71 10.03 -4.33
N ALA A 611 8.02 9.93 -4.07
CA ALA A 611 8.65 10.09 -2.77
C ALA A 611 9.88 11.01 -2.89
N GLY A 612 10.26 11.64 -1.79
CA GLY A 612 11.32 12.64 -1.74
C GLY A 612 10.81 14.02 -2.16
N TYR A 613 10.73 14.28 -3.46
CA TYR A 613 10.42 15.60 -4.02
C TYR A 613 9.40 15.55 -5.17
N ILE A 614 8.74 16.68 -5.42
CA ILE A 614 7.95 16.95 -6.62
C ILE A 614 8.41 18.29 -7.19
N GLY A 615 9.04 18.24 -8.36
CA GLY A 615 9.83 19.35 -8.89
C GLY A 615 11.01 19.69 -7.96
N PRO A 616 11.77 20.75 -8.27
CA PRO A 616 12.93 21.15 -7.48
C PRO A 616 12.57 21.77 -6.11
N LYS A 617 11.33 22.24 -5.91
CA LYS A 617 10.98 23.06 -4.74
C LYS A 617 10.37 22.27 -3.58
N TYR A 618 9.41 21.38 -3.88
CA TYR A 618 8.57 20.81 -2.83
C TYR A 618 9.06 19.45 -2.33
N ARG A 619 9.45 19.40 -1.06
CA ARG A 619 9.80 18.17 -0.35
C ARG A 619 8.55 17.49 0.22
N PHE A 620 8.47 16.18 0.07
CA PHE A 620 7.38 15.32 0.57
C PHE A 620 7.85 14.13 1.41
N ASP A 621 9.14 13.80 1.38
CA ASP A 621 9.70 12.60 2.00
C ASP A 621 8.87 11.35 1.64
N HIS A 622 8.12 10.80 2.61
CA HIS A 622 7.27 9.62 2.41
C HIS A 622 5.77 9.89 2.60
N ASP A 623 5.35 11.14 2.77
CA ASP A 623 3.97 11.49 3.13
C ASP A 623 2.94 11.00 2.10
N ILE A 624 3.28 11.09 0.80
CA ILE A 624 2.44 10.56 -0.27
C ILE A 624 2.35 9.03 -0.18
N SER A 625 3.49 8.35 -0.03
CA SER A 625 3.52 6.88 0.08
C SER A 625 2.69 6.34 1.24
N LEU A 626 2.69 7.04 2.39
CA LEU A 626 1.89 6.71 3.57
C LEU A 626 0.38 6.87 3.32
N LEU A 627 0.00 7.97 2.66
CA LEU A 627 -1.38 8.40 2.41
C LEU A 627 -2.11 7.56 1.36
N ILE A 628 -1.40 7.09 0.34
CA ILE A 628 -2.01 6.49 -0.85
C ILE A 628 -2.96 5.32 -0.54
N PRO A 629 -2.63 4.34 0.31
CA PRO A 629 -3.55 3.25 0.65
C PRO A 629 -4.88 3.74 1.25
N ASP A 630 -4.86 4.86 1.99
CA ASP A 630 -6.06 5.46 2.55
C ASP A 630 -6.94 6.12 1.48
N VAL A 631 -6.35 6.73 0.44
CA VAL A 631 -7.10 7.27 -0.70
C VAL A 631 -7.62 6.12 -1.58
N TRP A 632 -6.75 5.18 -1.93
CA TRP A 632 -7.02 4.14 -2.92
C TRP A 632 -8.05 3.12 -2.46
N SER A 633 -7.96 2.67 -1.20
CA SER A 633 -8.93 1.74 -0.61
C SER A 633 -10.34 2.31 -0.54
N ARG A 634 -10.47 3.64 -0.59
CA ARG A 634 -11.75 4.37 -0.60
C ARG A 634 -12.30 4.64 -1.99
N MET A 635 -11.59 4.27 -3.06
CA MET A 635 -12.10 4.28 -4.44
C MET A 635 -12.91 3.01 -4.69
N PHE A 636 -14.00 3.09 -5.45
CA PHE A 636 -14.68 1.89 -5.97
C PHE A 636 -13.79 1.18 -6.98
N ILE A 637 -14.03 -0.12 -7.22
CA ILE A 637 -13.18 -0.93 -8.10
C ILE A 637 -13.11 -0.32 -9.51
N HIS A 638 -14.25 0.02 -10.11
CA HIS A 638 -14.29 0.67 -11.44
C HIS A 638 -13.63 2.07 -11.47
N GLU A 639 -13.54 2.77 -10.33
CA GLU A 639 -12.91 4.10 -10.29
C GLU A 639 -11.38 4.02 -10.37
N ARG A 640 -10.79 2.83 -10.23
CA ARG A 640 -9.35 2.59 -10.30
C ARG A 640 -8.88 2.22 -11.70
N ASP A 641 -9.80 2.00 -12.64
CA ASP A 641 -9.49 1.74 -14.04
C ASP A 641 -8.91 3.01 -14.68
N PRO A 642 -7.70 2.97 -15.27
CA PRO A 642 -7.11 4.12 -15.96
C PRO A 642 -7.97 4.64 -17.11
N ARG A 643 -8.75 3.79 -17.80
CA ARG A 643 -9.68 4.24 -18.86
C ARG A 643 -10.78 5.11 -18.28
N TYR A 644 -11.43 4.63 -17.22
CA TYR A 644 -12.41 5.43 -16.47
C TYR A 644 -11.80 6.75 -16.01
N LEU A 645 -10.59 6.71 -15.46
CA LEU A 645 -9.91 7.89 -14.97
C LEU A 645 -9.60 8.90 -16.09
N TYR A 646 -9.11 8.44 -17.24
CA TYR A 646 -8.79 9.29 -18.39
C TYR A 646 -10.06 9.88 -19.05
N GLU A 647 -11.05 9.05 -19.37
CA GLU A 647 -12.31 9.49 -20.01
C GLU A 647 -13.07 10.51 -19.17
N ASN A 648 -12.93 10.43 -17.84
CA ASN A 648 -13.53 11.37 -16.91
C ASN A 648 -12.59 12.54 -16.54
N GLY A 649 -11.43 12.71 -17.19
CA GLY A 649 -10.52 13.84 -16.98
C GLY A 649 -9.82 13.85 -15.62
N TYR A 650 -9.69 12.70 -14.97
CA TYR A 650 -8.90 12.51 -13.76
C TYR A 650 -7.42 12.24 -14.05
N LEU A 651 -7.11 11.81 -15.29
CA LEU A 651 -5.75 11.69 -15.81
C LEU A 651 -5.54 12.62 -17.01
N GLU A 652 -4.32 13.12 -17.14
CA GLU A 652 -3.82 13.88 -18.29
C GLU A 652 -2.64 13.12 -18.90
N LYS A 653 -2.67 12.90 -20.23
CA LYS A 653 -1.56 12.26 -20.96
C LYS A 653 -0.45 13.29 -21.20
N LEU A 654 0.79 12.89 -20.95
CA LEU A 654 1.96 13.69 -21.30
C LEU A 654 2.41 13.37 -22.72
N THR A 655 2.79 14.40 -23.48
CA THR A 655 3.21 14.30 -24.87
C THR A 655 4.60 14.87 -25.04
N ASP A 656 5.34 14.34 -26.02
CA ASP A 656 6.63 14.90 -26.38
C ASP A 656 6.47 16.35 -26.88
N PHE A 657 7.49 17.17 -26.66
CA PHE A 657 7.49 18.58 -27.07
C PHE A 657 8.91 19.04 -27.43
N GLU A 658 9.04 20.14 -28.17
CA GLU A 658 10.33 20.75 -28.45
C GLU A 658 10.68 21.82 -27.40
N HIS A 659 11.93 21.82 -26.95
CA HIS A 659 12.51 22.87 -26.11
C HIS A 659 13.90 23.18 -26.64
N GLU A 660 14.16 24.46 -26.98
CA GLU A 660 15.45 24.92 -27.53
C GLU A 660 15.96 24.10 -28.73
N GLY A 661 15.04 23.62 -29.58
CA GLY A 661 15.35 22.81 -30.77
C GLY A 661 15.70 21.35 -30.47
N GLN A 662 15.53 20.89 -29.23
CA GLN A 662 15.67 19.49 -28.83
C GLN A 662 14.30 18.86 -28.54
N LEU A 663 14.11 17.61 -28.96
CA LEU A 663 12.91 16.84 -28.65
C LEU A 663 12.97 16.30 -27.22
N VAL A 664 12.04 16.73 -26.38
CA VAL A 664 11.87 16.27 -25.01
C VAL A 664 10.87 15.12 -24.98
N GLN A 665 11.33 13.91 -24.64
CA GLN A 665 10.52 12.68 -24.66
C GLN A 665 9.63 12.52 -23.41
N ALA A 666 8.83 13.54 -23.11
CA ALA A 666 7.98 13.58 -21.92
C ALA A 666 6.88 12.51 -21.92
N SER A 667 6.51 11.97 -23.08
CA SER A 667 5.54 10.88 -23.18
C SER A 667 5.96 9.61 -22.42
N ARG A 668 7.26 9.41 -22.18
CA ARG A 668 7.78 8.29 -21.36
C ARG A 668 7.29 8.32 -19.91
N LEU A 669 6.83 9.47 -19.42
CA LEU A 669 6.25 9.63 -18.09
C LEU A 669 4.78 9.16 -18.03
N GLY A 670 4.17 8.81 -19.17
CA GLY A 670 2.80 8.31 -19.28
C GLY A 670 1.75 9.39 -19.01
N PHE A 671 0.92 9.14 -18.01
CA PHE A 671 -0.17 10.00 -17.59
C PHE A 671 0.06 10.47 -16.17
N ARG A 672 -0.52 11.60 -15.81
CA ARG A 672 -0.44 12.17 -14.47
C ARG A 672 -1.82 12.50 -13.92
N ILE A 673 -1.99 12.47 -12.60
CA ILE A 673 -3.28 12.87 -12.00
C ILE A 673 -3.55 14.37 -12.19
N THR A 674 -4.82 14.72 -12.36
CA THR A 674 -5.26 16.11 -12.48
C THR A 674 -5.78 16.64 -11.16
N ASP A 675 -5.99 17.96 -11.07
CA ASP A 675 -6.68 18.56 -9.93
C ASP A 675 -8.10 17.98 -9.73
N LYS A 676 -8.77 17.54 -10.80
CA LYS A 676 -10.08 16.86 -10.70
C LYS A 676 -9.96 15.54 -9.94
N PHE A 677 -8.86 14.79 -10.11
CA PHE A 677 -8.58 13.58 -9.33
C PHE A 677 -8.50 13.92 -7.85
N VAL A 678 -7.73 14.96 -7.52
CA VAL A 678 -7.55 15.43 -6.13
C VAL A 678 -8.90 15.82 -5.52
N ARG A 679 -9.68 16.68 -6.18
CA ARG A 679 -11.02 17.07 -5.72
C ARG A 679 -11.93 15.89 -5.41
N THR A 680 -11.94 14.87 -6.27
CA THR A 680 -12.87 13.74 -6.17
C THR A 680 -12.43 12.67 -5.17
N PHE A 681 -11.17 12.23 -5.25
CA PHE A 681 -10.68 11.07 -4.50
C PHE A 681 -9.97 11.46 -3.22
N PHE A 682 -9.13 12.51 -3.23
CA PHE A 682 -8.57 13.06 -1.98
C PHE A 682 -9.66 13.72 -1.13
N GLY A 683 -10.76 14.18 -1.73
CA GLY A 683 -11.96 14.60 -1.01
C GLY A 683 -12.68 13.49 -0.23
N ARG A 684 -12.20 12.24 -0.28
CA ARG A 684 -12.63 11.14 0.61
C ARG A 684 -11.81 11.09 1.91
N VAL A 685 -10.71 11.84 1.98
CA VAL A 685 -9.80 11.92 3.14
C VAL A 685 -9.76 13.33 3.72
N PHE A 686 -9.66 14.37 2.88
CA PHE A 686 -9.49 15.77 3.30
C PHE A 686 -10.77 16.60 3.17
N SER A 687 -10.93 17.59 4.06
CA SER A 687 -12.05 18.54 4.04
C SER A 687 -11.93 19.57 2.91
N ASP A 688 -10.70 20.01 2.60
CA ASP A 688 -10.38 20.90 1.48
C ASP A 688 -9.29 20.27 0.58
N PRO A 689 -9.66 19.31 -0.28
CA PRO A 689 -8.68 18.51 -1.03
C PRO A 689 -7.87 19.35 -2.02
N THR A 690 -8.40 20.46 -2.55
CA THR A 690 -7.70 21.32 -3.52
C THR A 690 -6.45 22.00 -2.97
N THR A 691 -6.30 22.03 -1.65
CA THR A 691 -5.16 22.67 -1.00
C THR A 691 -3.96 21.74 -0.82
N VAL A 692 -4.19 20.42 -0.90
CA VAL A 692 -3.17 19.39 -0.66
C VAL A 692 -2.05 19.51 -1.69
N PHE A 693 -2.42 19.59 -2.97
CA PHE A 693 -1.49 19.79 -4.09
C PHE A 693 -1.88 21.03 -4.88
N ASN A 694 -0.97 22.00 -4.95
CA ASN A 694 -1.15 23.19 -5.79
C ASN A 694 -0.85 22.89 -7.27
N GLU A 695 -1.06 23.86 -8.14
CA GLU A 695 -0.84 23.67 -9.59
C GLU A 695 0.61 23.29 -9.92
N GLN A 696 1.60 23.90 -9.27
CA GLN A 696 3.02 23.60 -9.49
C GLN A 696 3.43 22.20 -9.02
N MET A 697 2.71 21.60 -8.06
CA MET A 697 2.92 20.20 -7.66
C MET A 697 2.27 19.24 -8.66
N LEU A 698 1.12 19.60 -9.21
CA LEU A 698 0.45 18.79 -10.24
C LEU A 698 1.14 18.91 -11.61
N LYS A 699 1.81 20.04 -11.84
CA LYS A 699 2.57 20.40 -13.03
C LYS A 699 4.00 20.84 -12.67
N PRO A 700 4.90 19.88 -12.35
CA PRO A 700 6.27 20.17 -11.91
C PRO A 700 7.07 21.06 -12.86
N GLU A 701 6.76 21.04 -14.16
CA GLU A 701 7.35 21.89 -15.20
C GLU A 701 7.18 23.39 -14.92
N LEU A 702 6.18 23.79 -14.13
CA LEU A 702 5.95 25.18 -13.74
C LEU A 702 6.91 25.67 -12.65
N GLN A 703 7.63 24.76 -11.97
CA GLN A 703 8.60 25.13 -10.96
C GLN A 703 9.94 25.53 -11.58
N SER A 704 10.35 24.83 -12.64
CA SER A 704 11.58 25.04 -13.42
C SER A 704 11.47 24.20 -14.71
N MET A 705 11.34 24.86 -15.86
CA MET A 705 11.32 24.14 -17.15
C MET A 705 12.67 23.50 -17.45
N GLU A 706 13.77 24.17 -17.09
CA GLU A 706 15.14 23.69 -17.28
C GLU A 706 15.38 22.37 -16.52
N ASP A 707 15.06 22.30 -15.22
CA ASP A 707 15.21 21.06 -14.43
C ASP A 707 14.26 19.96 -14.91
N TYR A 708 13.08 20.34 -15.42
CA TYR A 708 12.12 19.39 -15.94
C TYR A 708 12.62 18.72 -17.24
N VAL A 709 13.17 19.50 -18.15
CA VAL A 709 13.78 19.01 -19.40
C VAL A 709 15.04 18.19 -19.10
N ASP A 710 15.95 18.69 -18.26
CA ASP A 710 17.16 17.95 -17.87
C ASP A 710 16.83 16.64 -17.15
N GLY A 711 15.79 16.64 -16.31
CA GLY A 711 15.34 15.45 -15.60
C GLY A 711 14.75 14.38 -16.53
N ILE A 712 14.03 14.78 -17.58
CA ILE A 712 13.55 13.85 -18.61
C ILE A 712 14.72 13.30 -19.44
N ASP A 713 15.65 14.16 -19.86
CA ASP A 713 16.86 13.70 -20.56
C ASP A 713 17.69 12.73 -19.71
N ASN A 714 17.82 13.00 -18.41
CA ASN A 714 18.49 12.11 -17.47
C ASN A 714 17.83 10.72 -17.38
N ILE A 715 16.49 10.67 -17.41
CA ILE A 715 15.72 9.41 -17.49
C ILE A 715 16.02 8.69 -18.82
N VAL A 716 15.90 9.40 -19.94
CA VAL A 716 16.07 8.83 -21.29
C VAL A 716 17.49 8.30 -21.50
N SER A 717 18.51 9.10 -21.21
CA SER A 717 19.92 8.73 -21.34
C SER A 717 20.28 7.52 -20.47
N THR A 718 19.74 7.45 -19.25
CA THR A 718 19.96 6.29 -18.38
C THR A 718 19.23 5.05 -18.90
N GLN A 719 17.99 5.18 -19.37
CA GLN A 719 17.25 4.08 -20.01
C GLN A 719 17.99 3.55 -21.24
N THR A 720 18.54 4.42 -22.09
CA THR A 720 19.35 4.04 -23.25
C THR A 720 20.61 3.28 -22.83
N ARG A 721 21.35 3.77 -21.82
CA ARG A 721 22.53 3.08 -21.29
C ARG A 721 22.18 1.69 -20.78
N ILE A 722 21.12 1.55 -19.98
CA ILE A 722 20.72 0.26 -19.42
C ILE A 722 20.25 -0.70 -20.53
N ALA A 723 19.49 -0.22 -21.51
CA ALA A 723 19.04 -1.06 -22.62
C ALA A 723 20.21 -1.63 -23.43
N ARG A 724 21.26 -0.82 -23.69
CA ARG A 724 22.47 -1.26 -24.42
C ARG A 724 23.17 -2.44 -23.76
N LEU A 725 23.15 -2.54 -22.42
CA LEU A 725 23.76 -3.67 -21.72
C LEU A 725 23.18 -5.02 -22.16
N TYR A 726 21.87 -5.10 -22.44
CA TYR A 726 21.22 -6.32 -22.93
C TYR A 726 21.61 -6.68 -24.37
N LEU A 727 22.00 -5.67 -25.17
CA LEU A 727 22.52 -5.89 -26.52
C LEU A 727 23.98 -6.36 -26.45
N GLU A 728 24.78 -5.72 -25.60
CA GLU A 728 26.21 -6.00 -25.41
C GLU A 728 26.48 -7.40 -24.85
N ASP A 729 25.67 -7.85 -23.87
CA ASP A 729 25.80 -9.19 -23.28
C ASP A 729 25.03 -10.29 -24.05
N GLY A 730 24.31 -9.91 -25.11
CA GLY A 730 23.52 -10.80 -25.97
C GLY A 730 22.23 -11.34 -25.32
N THR A 731 21.89 -10.94 -24.09
CA THR A 731 20.70 -11.45 -23.38
C THR A 731 19.38 -10.94 -23.97
N ILE A 732 19.42 -9.92 -24.84
CA ILE A 732 18.28 -9.49 -25.64
C ILE A 732 17.67 -10.61 -26.49
N GLU A 733 18.44 -11.64 -26.86
CA GLU A 733 17.93 -12.80 -27.59
C GLU A 733 17.01 -13.70 -26.75
N LEU A 734 17.03 -13.56 -25.42
CA LEU A 734 16.10 -14.23 -24.51
C LEU A 734 14.83 -13.40 -24.26
N ALA A 735 14.78 -12.14 -24.71
CA ALA A 735 13.64 -11.26 -24.49
C ALA A 735 12.41 -11.77 -25.28
N CYS A 736 11.23 -11.74 -24.64
CA CYS A 736 9.99 -11.93 -25.38
C CYS A 736 9.80 -10.79 -26.40
N PRO A 737 9.03 -11.00 -27.48
CA PRO A 737 8.94 -10.03 -28.58
C PRO A 737 8.62 -8.57 -28.16
N PRO A 738 7.69 -8.31 -27.22
CA PRO A 738 7.44 -6.94 -26.75
C PRO A 738 8.67 -6.29 -26.09
N LEU A 739 9.39 -7.03 -25.24
CA LEU A 739 10.59 -6.52 -24.55
C LEU A 739 11.77 -6.37 -25.49
N LYS A 740 11.93 -7.28 -26.46
CA LYS A 740 12.96 -7.14 -27.51
C LYS A 740 12.76 -5.83 -28.26
N ALA A 741 11.54 -5.55 -28.72
CA ALA A 741 11.21 -4.29 -29.38
C ALA A 741 11.46 -3.07 -28.46
N LEU A 742 11.02 -3.13 -27.20
CA LEU A 742 11.18 -2.04 -26.23
C LEU A 742 12.66 -1.71 -25.95
N LEU A 743 13.48 -2.73 -25.68
CA LEU A 743 14.91 -2.55 -25.40
C LEU A 743 15.65 -1.99 -26.63
N THR A 744 15.33 -2.47 -27.82
CA THR A 744 15.88 -1.90 -29.07
C THR A 744 15.47 -0.44 -29.24
N ILE A 745 14.19 -0.09 -29.02
CA ILE A 745 13.73 1.31 -29.07
C ILE A 745 14.45 2.18 -28.02
N MET A 746 14.63 1.68 -26.80
CA MET A 746 15.36 2.41 -25.76
C MET A 746 16.83 2.65 -26.14
N ALA A 747 17.49 1.67 -26.76
CA ALA A 747 18.92 1.72 -27.09
C ALA A 747 19.24 2.48 -28.38
N GLU A 748 18.39 2.34 -29.40
CA GLU A 748 18.63 2.75 -30.79
C GLU A 748 17.60 3.79 -31.30
N GLY A 749 16.54 4.06 -30.53
CA GLY A 749 15.48 5.01 -30.88
C GLY A 749 14.32 4.39 -31.69
N SER A 750 14.57 3.31 -32.42
CA SER A 750 13.53 2.59 -33.16
C SER A 750 13.84 1.10 -33.30
N CYS A 751 12.82 0.25 -33.46
CA CYS A 751 12.96 -1.16 -33.79
C CYS A 751 12.30 -1.41 -35.15
N GLN A 752 13.07 -1.86 -36.14
CA GLN A 752 12.59 -2.04 -37.53
C GLN A 752 11.94 -0.76 -38.11
N GLY A 753 12.50 0.42 -37.78
CA GLY A 753 11.98 1.72 -38.21
C GLY A 753 10.74 2.21 -37.45
N LYS A 754 10.31 1.50 -36.40
CA LYS A 754 9.13 1.85 -35.59
C LYS A 754 9.57 2.34 -34.22
N ASP A 755 8.96 3.42 -33.76
CA ASP A 755 9.19 3.96 -32.42
C ASP A 755 8.19 3.39 -31.40
N ILE A 756 8.16 3.96 -30.20
CA ILE A 756 7.26 3.54 -29.14
C ILE A 756 5.78 3.89 -29.42
N HIS A 757 5.52 4.85 -30.31
CA HIS A 757 4.17 5.36 -30.62
C HIS A 757 3.48 4.57 -31.73
N ASP A 758 4.22 3.75 -32.48
CA ASP A 758 3.67 2.89 -33.52
C ASP A 758 2.65 1.87 -32.94
N ASP A 759 1.44 1.83 -33.54
CA ASP A 759 0.34 0.97 -33.12
C ASP A 759 0.72 -0.52 -33.08
N SER A 760 1.60 -0.96 -33.98
CA SER A 760 2.04 -2.35 -34.02
C SER A 760 2.99 -2.70 -32.86
N VAL A 761 3.77 -1.73 -32.37
CA VAL A 761 4.57 -1.89 -31.14
C VAL A 761 3.66 -1.89 -29.93
N ARG A 762 2.71 -0.95 -29.84
CA ARG A 762 1.72 -0.88 -28.74
C ARG A 762 0.90 -2.15 -28.64
N ARG A 763 0.49 -2.75 -29.77
CA ARG A 763 -0.25 -4.02 -29.82
C ARG A 763 0.49 -5.19 -29.17
N LEU A 764 1.82 -5.21 -29.20
CA LEU A 764 2.61 -6.27 -28.53
C LEU A 764 2.37 -6.32 -27.02
N PHE A 765 1.96 -5.20 -26.43
CA PHE A 765 1.68 -5.04 -25.01
C PHE A 765 0.20 -5.19 -24.65
N THR A 766 -0.58 -5.89 -25.47
CA THR A 766 -1.98 -6.23 -25.15
C THR A 766 -2.12 -7.69 -24.74
N ARG A 767 -3.10 -7.94 -23.87
CA ARG A 767 -3.42 -9.29 -23.41
C ARG A 767 -3.88 -10.18 -24.56
N GLU A 768 -4.66 -9.62 -25.48
CA GLU A 768 -5.16 -10.31 -26.67
C GLU A 768 -3.98 -10.79 -27.53
N SER A 769 -3.03 -9.90 -27.81
CA SER A 769 -1.83 -10.25 -28.58
C SER A 769 -0.99 -11.32 -27.89
N LEU A 770 -0.88 -11.28 -26.55
CA LEU A 770 -0.19 -12.32 -25.79
C LEU A 770 -0.86 -13.68 -25.97
N LEU A 771 -2.18 -13.77 -25.77
CA LEU A 771 -2.90 -15.04 -25.81
C LEU A 771 -2.90 -15.70 -27.19
N GLU A 772 -2.88 -14.90 -28.26
CA GLU A 772 -2.79 -15.35 -29.64
C GLU A 772 -1.36 -15.76 -30.05
N SER A 773 -0.35 -15.34 -29.29
CA SER A 773 1.04 -15.51 -29.68
C SER A 773 1.58 -16.94 -29.51
N THR A 774 2.46 -17.34 -30.41
CA THR A 774 3.20 -18.60 -30.32
C THR A 774 4.17 -18.60 -29.14
N TRP A 775 4.83 -17.48 -28.85
CA TRP A 775 5.82 -17.40 -27.77
C TRP A 775 5.18 -17.62 -26.39
N TYR A 776 3.93 -17.20 -26.17
CA TYR A 776 3.22 -17.53 -24.94
C TYR A 776 2.86 -19.02 -24.87
N GLN A 777 2.44 -19.63 -25.98
CA GLN A 777 2.23 -21.09 -26.02
C GLN A 777 3.52 -21.85 -25.72
N ASP A 778 4.66 -21.39 -26.22
CA ASP A 778 5.98 -21.95 -25.90
C ASP A 778 6.30 -21.91 -24.41
N ARG A 779 5.91 -20.83 -23.71
CA ARG A 779 6.03 -20.73 -22.25
C ARG A 779 5.18 -21.74 -21.50
N LEU A 780 3.95 -21.97 -21.96
CA LEU A 780 3.06 -22.96 -21.35
C LEU A 780 3.57 -24.39 -21.62
N MET A 781 4.07 -24.66 -22.83
CA MET A 781 4.69 -25.95 -23.17
C MET A 781 5.97 -26.19 -22.37
N ALA A 782 6.82 -25.17 -22.23
CA ALA A 782 7.99 -25.20 -21.38
C ALA A 782 7.60 -25.55 -19.94
N ARG A 783 6.51 -24.97 -19.44
CA ARG A 783 6.06 -25.22 -18.07
C ARG A 783 5.64 -26.67 -17.86
N ARG A 784 4.86 -27.23 -18.78
CA ARG A 784 4.52 -28.67 -18.77
C ARG A 784 5.77 -29.54 -18.81
N ASP A 785 6.76 -29.19 -19.63
CA ASP A 785 7.99 -29.96 -19.75
C ASP A 785 8.82 -29.93 -18.45
N VAL A 786 8.92 -28.77 -17.79
CA VAL A 786 9.53 -28.62 -16.45
C VAL A 786 8.82 -29.50 -15.42
N ASP A 787 7.48 -29.48 -15.38
CA ASP A 787 6.71 -30.34 -14.48
C ASP A 787 6.95 -31.82 -14.74
N ARG A 788 6.89 -32.22 -16.00
CA ARG A 788 7.11 -33.62 -16.40
C ARG A 788 8.49 -34.09 -15.97
N ARG A 789 9.54 -33.28 -16.12
CA ARG A 789 10.89 -33.61 -15.64
C ARG A 789 10.94 -33.74 -14.11
N LEU A 790 10.35 -32.78 -13.39
CA LEU A 790 10.32 -32.80 -11.93
C LEU A 790 9.64 -34.06 -11.39
N TRP A 791 8.44 -34.37 -11.88
CA TRP A 791 7.66 -35.50 -11.39
C TRP A 791 8.23 -36.85 -11.81
N LYS A 792 8.86 -36.96 -12.99
CA LYS A 792 9.67 -38.15 -13.34
C LYS A 792 10.82 -38.38 -12.37
N ARG A 793 11.53 -37.31 -11.98
CA ARG A 793 12.60 -37.38 -10.97
C ARG A 793 12.07 -37.81 -9.59
N HIS A 794 10.92 -37.31 -9.16
CA HIS A 794 10.28 -37.74 -7.92
C HIS A 794 9.91 -39.23 -7.94
N VAL A 795 9.28 -39.70 -9.01
CA VAL A 795 8.95 -41.12 -9.20
C VAL A 795 10.20 -41.98 -9.13
N GLN A 796 11.25 -41.62 -9.88
CA GLN A 796 12.52 -42.36 -9.90
C GLN A 796 13.19 -42.38 -8.51
N TYR A 797 13.24 -41.25 -7.82
CA TYR A 797 13.84 -41.15 -6.49
C TYR A 797 13.12 -42.04 -5.47
N LEU A 798 11.78 -41.99 -5.43
CA LEU A 798 10.99 -42.78 -4.50
C LEU A 798 11.06 -44.28 -4.80
N GLN A 799 11.04 -44.67 -6.09
CA GLN A 799 11.25 -46.06 -6.50
C GLN A 799 12.62 -46.58 -6.09
N THR A 800 13.67 -45.80 -6.35
CA THR A 800 15.05 -46.15 -6.00
C THR A 800 15.20 -46.28 -4.48
N THR A 801 14.58 -45.37 -3.72
CA THR A 801 14.60 -45.40 -2.26
C THR A 801 13.95 -46.68 -1.72
N LEU A 802 12.78 -47.08 -2.23
CA LEU A 802 12.12 -48.33 -1.81
C LEU A 802 12.93 -49.58 -2.15
N ALA A 803 13.63 -49.57 -3.28
CA ALA A 803 14.40 -50.71 -3.77
C ALA A 803 15.79 -50.85 -3.13
N GLN A 804 16.46 -49.75 -2.80
CA GLN A 804 17.88 -49.76 -2.40
C GLN A 804 18.12 -49.45 -0.91
N VAL A 805 17.18 -48.81 -0.22
CA VAL A 805 17.36 -48.48 1.21
C VAL A 805 16.85 -49.65 2.07
N ASN A 806 17.80 -50.43 2.59
CA ASN A 806 17.51 -51.69 3.29
C ASN A 806 17.08 -51.50 4.76
N TYR A 807 17.30 -50.33 5.35
CA TYR A 807 17.02 -50.05 6.76
C TYR A 807 15.70 -49.28 7.01
N LEU A 808 14.82 -49.19 6.00
CA LEU A 808 13.50 -48.59 6.17
C LEU A 808 12.59 -49.49 7.01
N THR A 809 11.91 -48.92 7.99
CA THR A 809 10.81 -49.57 8.72
C THR A 809 9.61 -49.80 7.79
N GLN A 810 8.71 -50.72 8.15
CA GLN A 810 7.49 -50.96 7.35
C GLN A 810 6.65 -49.68 7.19
N ARG A 811 6.51 -48.91 8.27
CA ARG A 811 5.78 -47.63 8.25
C ARG A 811 6.39 -46.63 7.27
N GLU A 812 7.71 -46.51 7.20
CA GLU A 812 8.38 -45.62 6.24
C GLU A 812 8.20 -46.12 4.81
N ARG A 813 8.26 -47.43 4.57
CA ARG A 813 7.97 -48.02 3.26
C ARG A 813 6.56 -47.70 2.81
N ASP A 814 5.57 -47.85 3.68
CA ASP A 814 4.16 -47.54 3.37
C ASP A 814 3.98 -46.05 3.02
N ILE A 815 4.62 -45.14 3.78
CA ILE A 815 4.61 -43.70 3.50
C ILE A 815 5.26 -43.39 2.14
N ILE A 816 6.41 -44.00 1.84
CA ILE A 816 7.12 -43.77 0.58
C ILE A 816 6.32 -44.34 -0.59
N ALA A 817 5.71 -45.51 -0.43
CA ALA A 817 4.83 -46.12 -1.44
C ALA A 817 3.61 -45.23 -1.74
N ALA A 818 2.94 -44.72 -0.70
CA ALA A 818 1.83 -43.79 -0.88
C ALA A 818 2.25 -42.50 -1.62
N LYS A 819 3.43 -41.94 -1.27
CA LYS A 819 4.00 -40.78 -1.98
C LYS A 819 4.37 -41.11 -3.44
N LEU A 820 4.84 -42.32 -3.71
CA LEU A 820 5.14 -42.77 -5.06
C LEU A 820 3.88 -42.86 -5.92
N ASP A 821 2.79 -43.41 -5.37
CA ASP A 821 1.51 -43.47 -6.08
C ASP A 821 0.95 -42.07 -6.35
N GLN A 822 1.05 -41.16 -5.38
CA GLN A 822 0.71 -39.75 -5.58
C GLN A 822 1.56 -39.11 -6.69
N ALA A 823 2.88 -39.34 -6.69
CA ALA A 823 3.78 -38.80 -7.71
C ALA A 823 3.48 -39.34 -9.12
N ARG A 824 3.14 -40.64 -9.24
CA ARG A 824 2.69 -41.25 -10.50
C ARG A 824 1.38 -40.66 -10.98
N HIS A 825 0.43 -40.43 -10.06
CA HIS A 825 -0.84 -39.80 -10.39
C HIS A 825 -0.63 -38.39 -10.96
N TYR A 826 0.16 -37.54 -10.30
CA TYR A 826 0.47 -36.20 -10.81
C TYR A 826 1.18 -36.24 -12.16
N LEU A 827 2.17 -37.13 -12.34
CA LEU A 827 2.84 -37.30 -13.64
C LEU A 827 1.83 -37.67 -14.74
N SER A 828 0.89 -38.57 -14.46
CA SER A 828 -0.15 -38.95 -15.41
C SER A 828 -1.10 -37.80 -15.76
N GLU A 829 -1.41 -36.91 -14.81
CA GLU A 829 -2.21 -35.71 -15.05
C GLU A 829 -1.47 -34.72 -15.96
N ILE A 830 -0.17 -34.53 -15.76
CA ILE A 830 0.68 -33.62 -16.56
C ILE A 830 0.82 -34.11 -18.01
N GLU A 831 0.86 -35.42 -18.22
CA GLU A 831 0.97 -36.04 -19.54
C GLU A 831 -0.35 -36.00 -20.33
N ARG A 832 -1.48 -35.68 -19.69
CA ARG A 832 -2.78 -35.50 -20.38
C ARG A 832 -2.82 -34.17 -21.14
N PRO A 833 -3.44 -34.14 -22.35
CA PRO A 833 -3.63 -32.89 -23.11
C PRO A 833 -4.35 -31.78 -22.33
N ALA A 834 -5.30 -32.15 -21.45
CA ALA A 834 -6.07 -31.22 -20.63
C ALA A 834 -5.21 -30.39 -19.64
N TYR A 835 -3.97 -30.81 -19.35
CA TYR A 835 -3.06 -30.05 -18.49
C TYR A 835 -2.77 -28.66 -19.05
N MET A 836 -2.65 -28.53 -20.38
CA MET A 836 -2.38 -27.24 -21.04
C MET A 836 -3.48 -26.22 -20.78
N SER A 837 -4.74 -26.67 -20.72
CA SER A 837 -5.88 -25.81 -20.42
C SER A 837 -5.79 -25.22 -19.01
N ARG A 838 -5.21 -25.95 -18.04
CA ARG A 838 -4.99 -25.45 -16.66
C ARG A 838 -3.90 -24.39 -16.58
N LEU A 839 -2.93 -24.42 -17.50
CA LEU A 839 -1.84 -23.44 -17.54
C LEU A 839 -2.23 -22.14 -18.24
N LYS A 840 -3.28 -22.15 -19.06
CA LYS A 840 -3.77 -20.96 -19.76
C LYS A 840 -4.23 -19.92 -18.72
N GLY A 841 -3.65 -18.72 -18.77
CA GLY A 841 -3.89 -17.66 -17.79
C GLY A 841 -2.91 -17.68 -16.61
N THR A 842 -1.80 -18.40 -16.74
CA THR A 842 -0.64 -18.34 -15.84
C THR A 842 0.56 -17.75 -16.58
N ILE A 843 1.63 -17.38 -15.87
CA ILE A 843 2.84 -16.86 -16.52
C ILE A 843 3.68 -17.93 -17.28
N GLY A 844 3.31 -19.20 -17.17
CA GLY A 844 4.10 -20.32 -17.71
C GLY A 844 5.50 -20.38 -17.10
N VAL A 845 6.51 -20.66 -17.91
CA VAL A 845 7.93 -20.53 -17.55
C VAL A 845 8.69 -20.00 -18.75
N ASP A 846 9.84 -19.37 -18.53
CA ASP A 846 10.66 -18.90 -19.62
C ASP A 846 11.18 -20.06 -20.50
N PRO A 847 11.05 -20.02 -21.84
CA PRO A 847 11.47 -21.14 -22.68
C PRO A 847 12.98 -21.37 -22.65
N SER A 848 13.78 -20.38 -22.25
CA SER A 848 15.24 -20.55 -22.10
C SER A 848 15.62 -21.57 -21.02
N VAL A 849 14.73 -21.86 -20.07
CA VAL A 849 14.93 -22.90 -19.04
C VAL A 849 14.32 -24.26 -19.46
N ARG A 850 13.74 -24.35 -20.67
CA ARG A 850 13.09 -25.56 -21.20
C ARG A 850 14.07 -26.59 -21.74
N SER A 851 15.06 -26.16 -22.53
CA SER A 851 16.01 -26.99 -23.30
C SER A 851 17.15 -27.57 -22.46
N THR A 852 16.97 -27.53 -21.16
CA THR A 852 17.82 -28.08 -20.11
C THR A 852 16.98 -28.98 -19.21
#